data_AF-A0A8C1LS34-F1
#
_entry.id   AF-A0A8C1LS34-F1
#
_cell.length_a   1.000
_cell.length_b   1.000
_cell.length_c   1.000
_cell.angle_alpha   90.00
_cell.angle_beta   90.00
_cell.angle_gamma   90.00
#
_symmetry.space_group_name_H-M   'P 1'
#
loop_
_entity.id
_entity.type
_entity.pdbx_description
1 polymer ?
#
loop_
_entity_poly.entity_id
_entity_poly.type
_entity_poly.pdbx_seq_one_letter_code
_entity_poly.pdbx_strand_id
1 'polypeptide(L)'
;MFLICFSVPANFPGKQKLNLVLCGSDPTIKVSVSKLLRGKTIKSSHQREGSEECVKKEERIHGRQISLVELPALSQLSEEEVMRQTLHCVCLCHPGVHVFLLIVPVGPLTDEDKTEIEKIQKNFYSREHFMVMFITDGTVERPETEFINNSPESQRLISHCGGRYCVMGLKDHENSRQIPELLDYIENMKTEPYSLQMYVKAQENRVRRETEERYEEKLQRMEDEIKELKQKIQSEVSGAECSDDLESLRIVLIGRTGNGKSATGNTILGRNEFESQASMDSVTTDCKKGVGEVDGRSVAVVDTPGLFDTSLSNEQAVDEIVKCVSLLSPGPHVFVIVLSVTRFTKEETDTLDLIKKIFGPKAAQFSIVLFTRGDDLEGESIEKYVERGKNAEVKKLIRDCGNRFLAFNNREKQDKTQVIQLLNMIEEVKNSNQGRYFTNSMFEEAEMSIKKRMEEILKEREREIQAEREELQAKYEMDNKNMMKRLKEEKQRADEERMKMENQLREKEEKLRKEFEEKEKTEQKKREMENQKRSEEEKQQRDEYNQKIEEMKREFENQISQYEKQQKEREEEDRKREEKYRKDQEKMRNEQERILAELRMKQGEEIKKESEQKRRNDEEEEERQRWKRKIKEAENDRKETQEDIKRQQREWEDEKKRQMREREEEERKRKEKHEEQLREKQEEMEKMRKRFKNEREEERQKIEDERQKQRREREEKEREYEEKKLETKRYYEQLERERKEGWERRKREDEERQEEERKRWKNMIEDLKQQQEEMKRRETEEKERKEREEKERNEMKQKHEEEIKVMKKKHEDEARKQAEEFNESTVRKLQHVQELTEMIKEHQKQQELLEKLYQHLKEQTGEEIKELEQEVEQLKNKSGCVIL
;
A
#
# COMPACT_ATOMS: atom_id res chain seq x y z
N MET A 1 32.52 -5.24 35.17
CA MET A 1 32.33 -4.84 33.76
C MET A 1 32.95 -5.95 32.91
N PHE A 2 32.16 -6.97 32.57
CA PHE A 2 32.60 -8.15 31.81
C PHE A 2 32.05 -8.06 30.38
N LEU A 3 32.96 -8.19 29.40
CA LEU A 3 32.64 -8.55 28.02
C LEU A 3 32.06 -9.97 27.97
N ILE A 4 31.24 -10.27 26.96
CA ILE A 4 31.49 -11.32 25.94
C ILE A 4 30.31 -11.43 24.94
N CYS A 5 30.72 -11.33 23.67
CA CYS A 5 30.21 -11.92 22.42
C CYS A 5 28.71 -12.16 22.17
N PHE A 6 28.25 -11.50 21.11
CA PHE A 6 27.23 -11.97 20.19
C PHE A 6 27.55 -13.40 19.70
N SER A 7 26.69 -14.36 20.04
CA SER A 7 26.56 -15.61 19.30
C SER A 7 25.41 -15.47 18.31
N VAL A 8 25.76 -15.44 17.02
CA VAL A 8 24.83 -15.69 15.92
C VAL A 8 24.34 -17.13 16.07
N PRO A 9 23.02 -17.41 16.17
CA PRO A 9 22.55 -18.77 16.09
C PRO A 9 22.83 -19.29 14.67
N ALA A 10 23.56 -20.40 14.60
CA ALA A 10 23.83 -21.12 13.37
C ALA A 10 22.52 -21.40 12.60
N ASN A 11 22.53 -21.12 11.29
CA ASN A 11 21.54 -21.57 10.33
C ASN A 11 21.45 -23.11 10.37
N PHE A 12 20.45 -23.63 11.08
CA PHE A 12 19.85 -24.92 10.76
C PHE A 12 18.72 -24.65 9.74
N PRO A 13 18.54 -25.48 8.70
CA PRO A 13 17.37 -25.33 7.82
C PRO A 13 16.11 -25.49 8.67
N GLY A 14 15.44 -24.37 8.96
CA GLY A 14 14.31 -24.34 9.88
C GLY A 14 13.12 -25.11 9.31
N LYS A 15 12.63 -26.10 10.06
CA LYS A 15 11.39 -26.84 9.74
C LYS A 15 10.19 -25.88 9.66
N GLN A 16 9.22 -26.17 8.78
CA GLN A 16 8.11 -25.26 8.46
C GLN A 16 7.18 -25.01 9.67
N LYS A 17 6.45 -23.87 9.66
CA LYS A 17 5.40 -23.57 10.64
C LYS A 17 4.15 -24.40 10.32
N LEU A 18 3.65 -25.17 11.28
CA LEU A 18 2.45 -26.01 11.12
C LEU A 18 1.25 -25.36 11.84
N ASN A 19 0.14 -25.18 11.13
CA ASN A 19 -1.13 -24.71 11.70
C ASN A 19 -2.11 -25.88 11.80
N LEU A 20 -2.48 -26.27 13.02
CA LEU A 20 -3.34 -27.42 13.32
C LEU A 20 -4.63 -26.94 14.00
N VAL A 21 -5.76 -27.52 13.63
CA VAL A 21 -7.06 -27.22 14.25
C VAL A 21 -7.61 -28.46 14.93
N LEU A 22 -7.98 -28.35 16.21
CA LEU A 22 -8.62 -29.43 16.96
C LEU A 22 -10.14 -29.33 16.86
N CYS A 23 -10.77 -30.39 16.37
CA CYS A 23 -12.22 -30.52 16.22
C CYS A 23 -12.72 -31.72 17.03
N GLY A 24 -13.95 -31.66 17.54
CA GLY A 24 -14.54 -32.76 18.33
C GLY A 24 -15.65 -32.27 19.26
N SER A 25 -16.50 -33.19 19.66
CA SER A 25 -17.68 -32.99 20.52
C SER A 25 -17.31 -32.74 21.98
N ASP A 26 -16.33 -33.49 22.52
CA ASP A 26 -15.93 -33.46 23.93
C ASP A 26 -14.85 -32.38 24.20
N PRO A 27 -15.17 -31.30 24.94
CA PRO A 27 -14.20 -30.26 25.28
C PRO A 27 -13.08 -30.76 26.20
N THR A 28 -13.35 -31.74 27.07
CA THR A 28 -12.38 -32.24 28.05
C THR A 28 -11.26 -33.04 27.37
N ILE A 29 -11.62 -33.84 26.36
CA ILE A 29 -10.66 -34.57 25.53
C ILE A 29 -9.87 -33.58 24.67
N LYS A 30 -10.51 -32.57 24.06
CA LYS A 30 -9.82 -31.53 23.29
C LYS A 30 -8.76 -30.78 24.10
N VAL A 31 -9.05 -30.41 25.35
CA VAL A 31 -8.09 -29.76 26.24
C VAL A 31 -6.93 -30.70 26.61
N SER A 32 -7.23 -31.99 26.83
CA SER A 32 -6.21 -33.01 27.14
C SER A 32 -5.27 -33.24 25.96
N VAL A 33 -5.81 -33.39 24.74
CA VAL A 33 -5.04 -33.51 23.49
C VAL A 33 -4.23 -32.25 23.21
N SER A 34 -4.80 -31.07 23.46
CA SER A 34 -4.09 -29.79 23.34
C SER A 34 -2.87 -29.73 24.25
N LYS A 35 -3.00 -30.13 25.53
CA LYS A 35 -1.86 -30.19 26.47
C LYS A 35 -0.81 -31.22 26.04
N LEU A 36 -1.25 -32.36 25.51
CA LEU A 36 -0.41 -33.44 25.02
C LEU A 36 0.43 -33.00 23.80
N LEU A 37 -0.22 -32.43 22.78
CA LEU A 37 0.45 -31.89 21.58
C LEU A 37 1.40 -30.73 21.91
N ARG A 38 1.19 -30.07 23.05
CA ARG A 38 2.01 -28.98 23.60
C ARG A 38 3.18 -29.42 24.48
N GLY A 39 3.26 -30.70 24.83
CA GLY A 39 4.32 -31.24 25.70
C GLY A 39 4.23 -30.78 27.16
N LYS A 40 3.04 -30.42 27.67
CA LYS A 40 2.83 -30.01 29.08
C LYS A 40 2.27 -31.16 29.91
N THR A 41 2.80 -31.38 31.12
CA THR A 41 2.36 -32.44 32.03
C THR A 41 0.90 -32.24 32.45
N ILE A 42 0.06 -33.28 32.32
CA ILE A 42 -1.33 -33.29 32.81
C ILE A 42 -1.30 -33.40 34.35
N LYS A 43 -1.10 -32.28 35.06
CA LYS A 43 -1.36 -32.23 36.51
C LYS A 43 -2.85 -31.93 36.74
N SER A 44 -3.48 -32.73 37.60
CA SER A 44 -4.87 -32.57 38.01
C SER A 44 -5.07 -31.20 38.69
N SER A 45 -5.65 -30.27 37.96
CA SER A 45 -6.32 -29.12 38.56
C SER A 45 -7.58 -28.84 37.75
N HIS A 46 -8.69 -28.79 38.45
CA HIS A 46 -10.00 -28.44 37.91
C HIS A 46 -9.96 -26.98 37.46
N GLN A 47 -9.69 -26.76 36.18
CA GLN A 47 -10.07 -25.52 35.50
C GLN A 47 -11.13 -25.88 34.46
N ARG A 48 -12.40 -25.64 34.81
CA ARG A 48 -13.48 -25.51 33.83
C ARG A 48 -13.26 -24.18 33.12
N GLU A 49 -12.58 -24.21 31.99
CA GLU A 49 -12.61 -23.13 31.01
C GLU A 49 -12.73 -23.79 29.63
N GLY A 50 -13.95 -24.18 29.27
CA GLY A 50 -14.29 -24.33 27.86
C GLY A 50 -14.52 -22.92 27.33
N SER A 51 -13.62 -22.40 26.50
CA SER A 51 -13.86 -21.13 25.83
C SER A 51 -14.94 -21.34 24.78
N GLU A 52 -15.96 -20.48 24.76
CA GLU A 52 -16.98 -20.43 23.71
C GLU A 52 -16.41 -19.89 22.37
N GLU A 53 -15.13 -19.51 22.35
CA GLU A 53 -14.44 -18.89 21.21
C GLU A 53 -13.18 -19.67 20.80
N CYS A 54 -12.84 -19.64 19.51
CA CYS A 54 -11.58 -20.21 18.99
C CYS A 54 -10.35 -19.57 19.62
N VAL A 55 -9.57 -20.36 20.37
CA VAL A 55 -8.32 -19.88 21.00
C VAL A 55 -7.12 -20.40 20.23
N LYS A 56 -6.27 -19.47 19.77
CA LYS A 56 -4.98 -19.76 19.14
C LYS A 56 -3.86 -19.85 20.19
N LYS A 57 -3.10 -20.94 20.17
CA LYS A 57 -1.95 -21.19 21.05
C LYS A 57 -0.73 -21.52 20.20
N GLU A 58 0.35 -20.74 20.30
CA GLU A 58 1.59 -20.97 19.55
C GLU A 58 2.72 -21.46 20.48
N GLU A 59 3.35 -22.59 20.15
CA GLU A 59 4.50 -23.13 20.89
C GLU A 59 5.55 -23.75 19.95
N ARG A 60 6.80 -23.84 20.44
CA ARG A 60 7.91 -24.43 19.69
C ARG A 60 8.22 -25.82 20.23
N ILE A 61 8.01 -26.84 19.42
CA ILE A 61 8.06 -28.25 19.83
C ILE A 61 8.92 -29.02 18.83
N HIS A 62 9.91 -29.77 19.31
CA HIS A 62 10.84 -30.54 18.45
C HIS A 62 11.46 -29.74 17.28
N GLY A 63 11.75 -28.44 17.50
CA GLY A 63 12.33 -27.54 16.50
C GLY A 63 11.33 -26.93 15.50
N ARG A 64 10.03 -27.23 15.61
CA ARG A 64 8.95 -26.70 14.75
C ARG A 64 8.16 -25.60 15.47
N GLN A 65 7.68 -24.60 14.73
CA GLN A 65 6.70 -23.65 15.25
C GLN A 65 5.29 -24.19 14.97
N ILE A 66 4.53 -24.53 16.01
CA ILE A 66 3.18 -25.09 15.89
C ILE A 66 2.17 -24.04 16.38
N SER A 67 1.17 -23.76 15.54
CA SER A 67 0.00 -22.97 15.90
C SER A 67 -1.18 -23.91 16.04
N LEU A 68 -1.69 -24.07 17.25
CA LEU A 68 -2.84 -24.90 17.55
C LEU A 68 -4.07 -24.01 17.78
N VAL A 69 -5.16 -24.29 17.07
CA VAL A 69 -6.45 -23.61 17.26
C VAL A 69 -7.48 -24.64 17.71
N GLU A 70 -8.16 -24.35 18.82
CA GLU A 70 -9.24 -25.21 19.33
C GLU A 70 -10.58 -24.72 18.80
N LEU A 71 -11.30 -25.56 18.04
CA LEU A 71 -12.64 -25.26 17.55
C LEU A 71 -13.68 -25.67 18.62
N PRO A 72 -14.65 -24.80 18.98
CA PRO A 72 -15.74 -25.19 19.88
C PRO A 72 -16.63 -26.28 19.24
N ALA A 73 -17.41 -26.99 20.06
CA ALA A 73 -18.30 -28.03 19.56
C ALA A 73 -19.45 -27.40 18.75
N LEU A 74 -19.44 -27.58 17.43
CA LEU A 74 -20.38 -26.96 16.49
C LEU A 74 -21.82 -27.49 16.65
N SER A 75 -21.98 -28.71 17.17
CA SER A 75 -23.26 -29.35 17.50
C SER A 75 -24.11 -28.50 18.45
N GLN A 76 -23.48 -27.79 19.38
CA GLN A 76 -24.13 -26.99 20.43
C GLN A 76 -24.35 -25.52 20.04
N LEU A 77 -23.86 -25.09 18.87
CA LEU A 77 -23.93 -23.71 18.40
C LEU A 77 -25.07 -23.50 17.38
N SER A 78 -25.58 -22.27 17.31
CA SER A 78 -26.49 -21.84 16.25
C SER A 78 -25.77 -21.78 14.90
N GLU A 79 -26.51 -21.85 13.78
CA GLU A 79 -25.91 -21.79 12.43
C GLU A 79 -25.06 -20.53 12.21
N GLU A 80 -25.51 -19.37 12.71
CA GLU A 80 -24.76 -18.12 12.61
C GLU A 80 -23.45 -18.17 13.41
N GLU A 81 -23.48 -18.76 14.60
CA GLU A 81 -22.29 -18.88 15.45
C GLU A 81 -21.30 -19.93 14.91
N VAL A 82 -21.81 -21.02 14.33
CA VAL A 82 -20.99 -22.00 13.60
C VAL A 82 -20.22 -21.32 12.47
N MET A 83 -20.87 -20.45 11.69
CA MET A 83 -20.22 -19.71 10.62
C MET A 83 -19.15 -18.76 11.16
N ARG A 84 -19.45 -18.03 12.23
CA ARG A 84 -18.51 -17.12 12.88
C ARG A 84 -17.26 -17.84 13.38
N GLN A 85 -17.44 -18.94 14.11
CA GLN A 85 -16.33 -19.71 14.70
C GLN A 85 -15.49 -20.42 13.63
N THR A 86 -16.13 -21.00 12.61
CA THR A 86 -15.39 -21.69 11.53
C THR A 86 -14.60 -20.71 10.66
N LEU A 87 -15.15 -19.52 10.35
CA LEU A 87 -14.41 -18.45 9.67
C LEU A 87 -13.25 -17.95 10.53
N HIS A 88 -13.52 -17.65 11.80
CA HIS A 88 -12.51 -17.17 12.74
C HIS A 88 -11.34 -18.16 12.86
N CYS A 89 -11.64 -19.47 12.94
CA CYS A 89 -10.65 -20.54 12.95
C CYS A 89 -9.71 -20.51 11.72
N VAL A 90 -10.25 -20.33 10.51
CA VAL A 90 -9.44 -20.26 9.28
C VAL A 90 -8.60 -18.98 9.25
N CYS A 91 -9.17 -17.84 9.67
CA CYS A 91 -8.47 -16.56 9.73
C CYS A 91 -7.28 -16.54 10.70
N LEU A 92 -7.39 -17.25 11.83
CA LEU A 92 -6.31 -17.34 12.83
C LEU A 92 -5.08 -18.13 12.32
N CYS A 93 -5.25 -18.91 11.25
CA CYS A 93 -4.27 -19.86 10.72
C CYS A 93 -3.60 -19.41 9.41
N HIS A 94 -2.96 -18.24 9.33
CA HIS A 94 -2.20 -17.82 8.14
C HIS A 94 -0.88 -18.64 7.98
N PRO A 95 -0.50 -19.14 6.78
CA PRO A 95 -1.15 -18.95 5.45
C PRO A 95 -2.35 -19.87 5.15
N GLY A 96 -2.57 -20.92 5.93
CA GLY A 96 -3.76 -21.78 5.90
C GLY A 96 -3.71 -22.85 7.00
N VAL A 97 -4.79 -23.60 7.19
CA VAL A 97 -4.83 -24.75 8.12
C VAL A 97 -4.18 -25.94 7.43
N HIS A 98 -3.14 -26.52 8.03
CA HIS A 98 -2.46 -27.66 7.43
C HIS A 98 -3.29 -28.94 7.60
N VAL A 99 -3.82 -29.16 8.81
CA VAL A 99 -4.69 -30.32 9.11
C VAL A 99 -5.72 -29.95 10.18
N PHE A 100 -6.96 -30.38 9.97
CA PHE A 100 -8.03 -30.46 10.96
C PHE A 100 -7.98 -31.84 11.62
N LEU A 101 -7.62 -31.88 12.91
CA LEU A 101 -7.58 -33.08 13.74
C LEU A 101 -8.95 -33.31 14.35
N LEU A 102 -9.64 -34.34 13.88
CA LEU A 102 -10.94 -34.76 14.39
C LEU A 102 -10.75 -35.75 15.53
N ILE A 103 -10.90 -35.28 16.76
CA ILE A 103 -10.66 -36.04 17.98
C ILE A 103 -11.88 -36.90 18.29
N VAL A 104 -11.65 -38.21 18.40
CA VAL A 104 -12.69 -39.21 18.61
C VAL A 104 -12.20 -40.23 19.65
N PRO A 105 -12.97 -40.55 20.71
CA PRO A 105 -12.58 -41.61 21.64
C PRO A 105 -12.65 -43.00 20.97
N VAL A 106 -11.79 -43.93 21.37
CA VAL A 106 -11.89 -45.32 20.90
C VAL A 106 -13.11 -46.00 21.54
N GLY A 107 -14.17 -46.15 20.74
CA GLY A 107 -15.44 -46.74 21.14
C GLY A 107 -16.54 -46.50 20.09
N PRO A 108 -17.79 -46.93 20.35
CA PRO A 108 -18.93 -46.58 19.50
C PRO A 108 -19.19 -45.07 19.53
N LEU A 109 -19.49 -44.47 18.38
CA LEU A 109 -19.74 -43.03 18.25
C LEU A 109 -21.12 -42.67 18.84
N THR A 110 -21.15 -41.66 19.70
CA THR A 110 -22.42 -41.09 20.20
C THR A 110 -23.16 -40.32 19.10
N ASP A 111 -24.45 -40.06 19.27
CA ASP A 111 -25.20 -39.27 18.30
C ASP A 111 -24.75 -37.80 18.29
N GLU A 112 -24.24 -37.30 19.42
CA GLU A 112 -23.53 -36.02 19.51
C GLU A 112 -22.26 -36.02 18.64
N ASP A 113 -21.46 -37.09 18.69
CA ASP A 113 -20.26 -37.22 17.85
C ASP A 113 -20.63 -37.21 16.37
N LYS A 114 -21.66 -37.98 15.98
CA LYS A 114 -22.14 -38.03 14.58
C LYS A 114 -22.59 -36.65 14.10
N THR A 115 -23.39 -35.96 14.90
CA THR A 115 -23.89 -34.61 14.59
C THR A 115 -22.75 -33.60 14.45
N GLU A 116 -21.77 -33.65 15.36
CA GLU A 116 -20.59 -32.79 15.31
C GLU A 116 -19.79 -33.01 14.02
N ILE A 117 -19.53 -34.28 13.69
CA ILE A 117 -18.79 -34.68 12.49
C ILE A 117 -19.51 -34.21 11.22
N GLU A 118 -20.82 -34.42 11.14
CA GLU A 118 -21.65 -33.99 10.01
C GLU A 118 -21.60 -32.47 9.84
N LYS A 119 -21.75 -31.70 10.93
CA LYS A 119 -21.63 -30.23 10.89
C LYS A 119 -20.25 -29.78 10.42
N ILE A 120 -19.17 -30.39 10.92
CA ILE A 120 -17.80 -30.05 10.51
C ILE A 120 -17.61 -30.33 9.01
N GLN A 121 -18.03 -31.51 8.54
CA GLN A 121 -17.92 -31.89 7.13
C GLN A 121 -18.75 -30.98 6.22
N LYS A 122 -19.97 -30.63 6.63
CA LYS A 122 -20.86 -29.72 5.89
C LYS A 122 -20.26 -28.32 5.77
N ASN A 123 -19.62 -27.80 6.81
CA ASN A 123 -19.11 -26.42 6.84
C ASN A 123 -17.77 -26.24 6.12
N PHE A 124 -16.84 -27.19 6.22
CA PHE A 124 -15.52 -27.06 5.58
C PHE A 124 -15.45 -27.72 4.19
N TYR A 125 -16.41 -28.59 3.85
CA TYR A 125 -16.57 -29.21 2.53
C TYR A 125 -15.25 -29.75 1.94
N SER A 126 -14.50 -30.48 2.76
CA SER A 126 -13.16 -30.96 2.43
C SER A 126 -12.90 -32.32 3.05
N ARG A 127 -12.22 -33.20 2.32
CA ARG A 127 -11.79 -34.53 2.80
C ARG A 127 -10.27 -34.58 3.00
N GLU A 128 -9.54 -33.89 2.14
CA GLU A 128 -8.07 -33.89 2.07
C GLU A 128 -7.39 -33.06 3.16
N HIS A 129 -8.15 -32.38 4.03
CA HIS A 129 -7.59 -31.58 5.12
C HIS A 129 -7.96 -32.12 6.51
N PHE A 130 -8.74 -33.19 6.59
CA PHE A 130 -9.11 -33.84 7.84
C PHE A 130 -8.28 -35.08 8.13
N MET A 131 -7.93 -35.29 9.39
CA MET A 131 -7.32 -36.51 9.89
C MET A 131 -8.02 -36.91 11.20
N VAL A 132 -8.41 -38.17 11.30
CA VAL A 132 -9.08 -38.69 12.50
C VAL A 132 -8.04 -39.04 13.56
N MET A 133 -8.22 -38.56 14.78
CA MET A 133 -7.35 -38.83 15.90
C MET A 133 -8.12 -39.61 16.96
N PHE A 134 -7.87 -40.92 17.02
CA PHE A 134 -8.47 -41.81 17.99
C PHE A 134 -7.74 -41.73 19.33
N ILE A 135 -8.46 -41.45 20.41
CA ILE A 135 -7.90 -41.27 21.75
C ILE A 135 -8.26 -42.45 22.67
N THR A 136 -7.27 -42.97 23.41
CA THR A 136 -7.45 -43.99 24.45
C THR A 136 -7.00 -43.47 25.81
N ASP A 137 -7.66 -43.89 26.90
CA ASP A 137 -7.33 -43.50 28.28
C ASP A 137 -6.06 -44.20 28.83
N GLY A 138 -5.48 -45.12 28.06
CA GLY A 138 -4.34 -45.98 28.41
C GLY A 138 -3.11 -45.78 27.51
N THR A 139 -2.21 -46.77 27.54
CA THR A 139 -1.14 -46.93 26.52
C THR A 139 -1.75 -47.63 25.31
N VAL A 140 -1.35 -47.29 24.08
CA VAL A 140 -1.93 -47.92 22.88
C VAL A 140 -1.63 -49.43 22.84
N GLU A 141 -2.66 -50.26 22.98
CA GLU A 141 -2.61 -51.73 22.94
C GLU A 141 -3.19 -52.30 21.62
N ARG A 142 -2.80 -53.53 21.25
CA ARG A 142 -3.30 -54.20 20.03
C ARG A 142 -4.85 -54.25 19.89
N PRO A 143 -5.64 -54.50 20.96
CA PRO A 143 -7.10 -54.58 20.86
C PRO A 143 -7.77 -53.29 20.36
N GLU A 144 -7.19 -52.13 20.67
CA GLU A 144 -7.76 -50.81 20.32
C GLU A 144 -7.60 -50.54 18.81
N THR A 145 -6.47 -50.93 18.23
CA THR A 145 -6.25 -50.87 16.78
C THR A 145 -7.08 -51.90 16.01
N GLU A 146 -7.31 -53.09 16.57
CA GLU A 146 -8.23 -54.08 15.99
C GLU A 146 -9.69 -53.59 15.99
N PHE A 147 -10.14 -52.90 17.05
CA PHE A 147 -11.49 -52.32 17.09
C PHE A 147 -11.73 -51.30 15.98
N ILE A 148 -10.80 -50.36 15.76
CA ILE A 148 -10.91 -49.33 14.71
C ILE A 148 -10.98 -49.97 13.31
N ASN A 149 -10.21 -51.03 13.08
CA ASN A 149 -10.17 -51.74 11.80
C ASN A 149 -11.45 -52.55 11.55
N ASN A 150 -12.09 -53.08 12.61
CA ASN A 150 -13.29 -53.91 12.50
C ASN A 150 -14.61 -53.13 12.62
N SER A 151 -14.61 -51.90 13.14
CA SER A 151 -15.81 -51.07 13.28
C SER A 151 -16.23 -50.43 11.94
N PRO A 152 -17.43 -50.73 11.40
CA PRO A 152 -17.93 -50.10 10.18
C PRO A 152 -18.07 -48.59 10.30
N GLU A 153 -18.38 -48.09 11.50
CA GLU A 153 -18.58 -46.67 11.78
C GLU A 153 -17.23 -45.92 11.73
N SER A 154 -16.21 -46.47 12.39
CA SER A 154 -14.85 -45.91 12.37
C SER A 154 -14.27 -45.94 10.95
N GLN A 155 -14.49 -47.02 10.20
CA GLN A 155 -14.04 -47.13 8.81
C GLN A 155 -14.76 -46.14 7.88
N ARG A 156 -16.06 -45.93 8.06
CA ARG A 156 -16.80 -44.87 7.36
C ARG A 156 -16.18 -43.51 7.67
N LEU A 157 -15.93 -43.20 8.94
CA LEU A 157 -15.36 -41.90 9.32
C LEU A 157 -13.96 -41.66 8.71
N ILE A 158 -13.11 -42.68 8.75
CA ILE A 158 -11.76 -42.65 8.15
C ILE A 158 -11.87 -42.41 6.64
N SER A 159 -12.79 -43.11 5.95
CA SER A 159 -13.05 -42.91 4.52
C SER A 159 -13.49 -41.48 4.19
N HIS A 160 -14.35 -40.87 5.02
CA HIS A 160 -14.79 -39.48 4.84
C HIS A 160 -13.65 -38.47 5.06
N CYS A 161 -12.60 -38.82 5.79
CA CYS A 161 -11.42 -37.99 6.06
C CYS A 161 -10.22 -38.34 5.15
N GLY A 162 -10.47 -38.90 3.96
CA GLY A 162 -9.42 -39.22 3.00
C GLY A 162 -8.51 -40.39 3.41
N GLY A 163 -8.96 -41.24 4.33
CA GLY A 163 -8.25 -42.45 4.76
C GLY A 163 -7.21 -42.24 5.85
N ARG A 164 -7.03 -41.01 6.36
CA ARG A 164 -5.95 -40.67 7.29
C ARG A 164 -6.43 -40.70 8.73
N TYR A 165 -5.76 -41.50 9.56
CA TYR A 165 -6.01 -41.53 10.99
C TYR A 165 -4.75 -41.81 11.80
N CYS A 166 -4.77 -41.44 13.08
CA CYS A 166 -3.78 -41.83 14.07
C CYS A 166 -4.46 -42.27 15.38
N VAL A 167 -3.76 -43.05 16.19
CA VAL A 167 -4.22 -43.51 17.50
C VAL A 167 -3.24 -43.00 18.55
N MET A 168 -3.74 -42.40 19.63
CA MET A 168 -2.90 -41.80 20.68
C MET A 168 -3.43 -42.11 22.08
N GLY A 169 -2.55 -42.58 22.95
CA GLY A 169 -2.85 -42.84 24.36
C GLY A 169 -2.60 -41.61 25.23
N LEU A 170 -3.56 -41.27 26.10
CA LEU A 170 -3.43 -40.12 27.01
C LEU A 170 -2.39 -40.33 28.12
N LYS A 171 -1.90 -41.55 28.36
CA LYS A 171 -0.91 -41.86 29.41
C LYS A 171 0.53 -42.02 28.91
N ASP A 172 0.80 -41.89 27.61
CA ASP A 172 2.11 -42.15 26.98
C ASP A 172 3.15 -41.01 27.15
N HIS A 173 3.04 -40.22 28.22
CA HIS A 173 3.60 -38.86 28.33
C HIS A 173 5.14 -38.72 28.30
N GLU A 174 5.92 -39.75 28.60
CA GLU A 174 7.33 -39.55 28.93
C GLU A 174 8.34 -39.98 27.86
N ASN A 175 7.94 -40.70 26.80
CA ASN A 175 8.84 -41.08 25.68
C ASN A 175 8.10 -41.47 24.37
N SER A 176 6.91 -40.91 24.13
CA SER A 176 6.13 -41.22 22.92
C SER A 176 6.83 -40.69 21.65
N ARG A 177 7.35 -41.60 20.81
CA ARG A 177 7.75 -41.29 19.42
C ARG A 177 6.56 -40.82 18.56
N GLN A 178 5.33 -40.98 19.04
CA GLN A 178 4.10 -40.75 18.27
C GLN A 178 3.89 -39.27 17.93
N ILE A 179 4.22 -38.31 18.81
CA ILE A 179 4.05 -36.87 18.50
C ILE A 179 5.06 -36.42 17.42
N PRO A 180 6.38 -36.70 17.54
CA PRO A 180 7.30 -36.45 16.44
C PRO A 180 6.89 -37.14 15.13
N GLU A 181 6.47 -38.40 15.17
CA GLU A 181 6.02 -39.16 13.99
C GLU A 181 4.75 -38.55 13.36
N LEU A 182 3.80 -38.09 14.17
CA LEU A 182 2.60 -37.38 13.71
C LEU A 182 2.94 -36.07 13.01
N LEU A 183 3.85 -35.28 13.60
CA LEU A 183 4.27 -34.01 13.03
C LEU A 183 5.10 -34.20 11.75
N ASP A 184 5.94 -35.23 11.70
CA ASP A 184 6.67 -35.63 10.48
C ASP A 184 5.68 -36.10 9.40
N TYR A 185 4.63 -36.83 9.76
CA TYR A 185 3.59 -37.27 8.84
C TYR A 185 2.81 -36.07 8.25
N ILE A 186 2.43 -35.11 9.09
CA ILE A 186 1.73 -33.89 8.67
C ILE A 186 2.62 -33.01 7.77
N GLU A 187 3.90 -32.84 8.11
CA GLU A 187 4.85 -32.04 7.32
C GLU A 187 5.13 -32.64 5.93
N ASN A 188 5.03 -33.97 5.80
CA ASN A 188 5.19 -34.68 4.53
C ASN A 188 3.89 -34.83 3.73
N MET A 189 2.76 -34.28 4.19
CA MET A 189 1.55 -34.26 3.39
C MET A 189 1.75 -33.36 2.16
N LYS A 190 1.44 -33.88 0.96
CA LYS A 190 1.50 -33.13 -0.30
C LYS A 190 0.30 -32.20 -0.53
N THR A 191 -0.57 -32.04 0.46
CA THR A 191 -1.78 -31.22 0.39
C THR A 191 -1.44 -29.77 0.71
N GLU A 192 -1.89 -28.84 -0.13
CA GLU A 192 -1.78 -27.41 0.16
C GLU A 192 -2.58 -27.08 1.44
N PRO A 193 -2.17 -26.10 2.26
CA PRO A 193 -2.93 -25.72 3.44
C PRO A 193 -4.34 -25.21 3.07
N TYR A 194 -5.34 -25.62 3.85
CA TYR A 194 -6.72 -25.19 3.69
C TYR A 194 -6.81 -23.68 3.86
N SER A 195 -7.07 -22.99 2.75
CA SER A 195 -7.02 -21.54 2.68
C SER A 195 -8.41 -20.91 2.90
N LEU A 196 -8.42 -19.60 3.17
CA LEU A 196 -9.66 -18.83 3.25
C LEU A 196 -10.48 -18.91 1.94
N GLN A 197 -9.83 -19.01 0.78
CA GLN A 197 -10.52 -19.17 -0.50
C GLN A 197 -11.26 -20.51 -0.60
N MET A 198 -10.66 -21.59 -0.08
CA MET A 198 -11.31 -22.89 -0.03
C MET A 198 -12.52 -22.88 0.91
N TYR A 199 -12.44 -22.15 2.03
CA TYR A 199 -13.57 -21.93 2.93
C TYR A 199 -14.73 -21.18 2.25
N VAL A 200 -14.45 -20.07 1.55
CA VAL A 200 -15.50 -19.33 0.82
C VAL A 200 -16.19 -20.22 -0.21
N LYS A 201 -15.41 -21.00 -0.98
CA LYS A 201 -15.95 -21.96 -1.96
C LYS A 201 -16.77 -23.08 -1.31
N ALA A 202 -16.40 -23.52 -0.11
CA ALA A 202 -17.17 -24.49 0.66
C ALA A 202 -18.56 -23.93 1.05
N GLN A 203 -18.62 -22.66 1.43
CA GLN A 203 -19.89 -21.99 1.75
C GLN A 203 -20.78 -21.79 0.52
N GLU A 204 -20.23 -21.43 -0.63
CA GLU A 204 -20.98 -21.36 -1.90
C GLU A 204 -21.61 -22.70 -2.27
N ASN A 205 -20.83 -23.80 -2.15
CA ASN A 205 -21.33 -25.15 -2.45
C ASN A 205 -22.42 -25.60 -1.48
N ARG A 206 -22.32 -25.22 -0.20
CA ARG A 206 -23.34 -25.49 0.82
C ARG A 206 -24.67 -24.85 0.44
N VAL A 207 -24.67 -23.55 0.17
CA VAL A 207 -25.89 -22.79 -0.20
C VAL A 207 -26.49 -23.35 -1.49
N ARG A 208 -25.63 -23.70 -2.47
CA ARG A 208 -26.08 -24.30 -3.72
C ARG A 208 -26.82 -25.63 -3.52
N ARG A 209 -26.28 -26.56 -2.73
CA ARG A 209 -26.99 -27.83 -2.43
C ARG A 209 -28.32 -27.61 -1.71
N GLU A 210 -28.34 -26.73 -0.72
CA GLU A 210 -29.58 -26.42 0.03
C GLU A 210 -30.66 -25.86 -0.90
N THR A 211 -30.28 -25.08 -1.92
CA THR A 211 -31.24 -24.63 -2.95
C THR A 211 -31.69 -25.75 -3.88
N GLU A 212 -30.78 -26.62 -4.33
CA GLU A 212 -31.07 -27.76 -5.21
C GLU A 212 -32.05 -28.75 -4.54
N GLU A 213 -31.80 -29.15 -3.29
CA GLU A 213 -32.67 -30.04 -2.50
C GLU A 213 -34.09 -29.44 -2.35
N ARG A 214 -34.19 -28.12 -2.13
CA ARG A 214 -35.50 -27.43 -2.04
C ARG A 214 -36.28 -27.45 -3.34
N TYR A 215 -35.62 -27.46 -4.50
CA TYR A 215 -36.30 -27.61 -5.79
C TYR A 215 -36.78 -29.05 -6.01
N GLU A 216 -35.98 -30.05 -5.65
CA GLU A 216 -36.35 -31.46 -5.75
C GLU A 216 -37.56 -31.80 -4.86
N GLU A 217 -37.61 -31.31 -3.61
CA GLU A 217 -38.77 -31.50 -2.72
C GLU A 217 -40.06 -30.88 -3.26
N LYS A 218 -39.96 -29.77 -4.00
CA LYS A 218 -41.12 -29.13 -4.63
C LYS A 218 -41.60 -29.94 -5.83
N LEU A 219 -40.66 -30.48 -6.62
CA LEU A 219 -40.99 -31.34 -7.75
C LEU A 219 -41.74 -32.60 -7.28
N GLN A 220 -41.21 -33.26 -6.25
CA GLN A 220 -41.81 -34.50 -5.71
C GLN A 220 -43.24 -34.27 -5.19
N ARG A 221 -43.46 -33.15 -4.48
CA ARG A 221 -44.81 -32.78 -4.01
C ARG A 221 -45.82 -32.62 -5.14
N MET A 222 -45.44 -31.96 -6.23
CA MET A 222 -46.33 -31.80 -7.39
C MET A 222 -46.61 -33.15 -8.06
N GLU A 223 -45.64 -34.05 -8.12
CA GLU A 223 -45.84 -35.40 -8.67
C GLU A 223 -46.83 -36.22 -7.84
N ASP A 224 -46.74 -36.14 -6.52
CA ASP A 224 -47.67 -36.83 -5.62
C ASP A 224 -49.10 -36.28 -5.73
N GLU A 225 -49.26 -34.95 -5.84
CA GLU A 225 -50.56 -34.30 -6.08
C GLU A 225 -51.21 -34.74 -7.40
N ILE A 226 -50.42 -34.81 -8.48
CA ILE A 226 -50.90 -35.29 -9.79
C ILE A 226 -51.37 -36.75 -9.68
N LYS A 227 -50.65 -37.58 -8.93
CA LYS A 227 -50.98 -39.00 -8.75
C LYS A 227 -52.29 -39.19 -7.99
N GLU A 228 -52.53 -38.38 -6.96
CA GLU A 228 -53.76 -38.41 -6.17
C GLU A 228 -54.99 -37.99 -7.00
N LEU A 229 -54.86 -36.94 -7.82
CA LEU A 229 -55.93 -36.49 -8.71
C LEU A 229 -56.30 -37.56 -9.76
N LYS A 230 -55.31 -38.26 -10.31
CA LYS A 230 -55.55 -39.37 -11.26
C LYS A 230 -56.35 -40.53 -10.64
N GLN A 231 -56.12 -40.85 -9.37
CA GLN A 231 -56.86 -41.90 -8.67
C GLN A 231 -58.32 -41.51 -8.41
N LYS A 232 -58.59 -40.25 -8.05
CA LYS A 232 -59.95 -39.75 -7.83
C LYS A 232 -60.81 -39.85 -9.09
N ILE A 233 -60.26 -39.46 -10.24
CA ILE A 233 -60.94 -39.55 -11.55
C ILE A 233 -61.30 -41.01 -11.90
N GLN A 234 -60.43 -41.98 -11.62
CA GLN A 234 -60.71 -43.40 -11.90
C GLN A 234 -61.82 -43.99 -11.01
N SER A 235 -62.01 -43.46 -9.79
CA SER A 235 -63.04 -43.96 -8.88
C SER A 235 -64.45 -43.45 -9.21
N GLU A 236 -64.59 -42.26 -9.80
CA GLU A 236 -65.89 -41.66 -10.13
C GLU A 236 -66.50 -42.19 -11.45
N VAL A 237 -65.68 -42.77 -12.33
CA VAL A 237 -66.12 -43.26 -13.66
C VAL A 237 -66.79 -44.64 -13.60
N SER A 238 -66.71 -45.36 -12.48
CA SER A 238 -67.27 -46.73 -12.37
C SER A 238 -68.75 -46.81 -11.94
N GLY A 239 -69.43 -45.67 -11.77
CA GLY A 239 -70.78 -45.59 -11.17
C GLY A 239 -71.99 -45.58 -12.12
N ALA A 240 -71.83 -45.49 -13.43
CA ALA A 240 -72.97 -45.45 -14.36
C ALA A 240 -72.61 -45.92 -15.77
N GLU A 241 -72.71 -47.23 -16.02
CA GLU A 241 -72.81 -47.74 -17.40
C GLU A 241 -74.25 -48.26 -17.63
N CYS A 242 -75.02 -47.53 -18.43
CA CYS A 242 -76.27 -48.01 -19.01
C CYS A 242 -75.93 -48.59 -20.40
N SER A 243 -76.18 -49.88 -20.60
CA SER A 243 -75.66 -50.69 -21.72
C SER A 243 -76.30 -50.41 -23.10
N ASP A 244 -77.13 -49.38 -23.26
CA ASP A 244 -77.81 -49.07 -24.53
C ASP A 244 -77.03 -48.11 -25.45
N ASP A 245 -75.95 -47.46 -24.98
CA ASP A 245 -75.25 -46.41 -25.75
C ASP A 245 -74.19 -46.93 -26.76
N LEU A 246 -73.81 -48.22 -26.72
CA LEU A 246 -72.70 -48.76 -27.53
C LEU A 246 -73.06 -49.06 -29.00
N GLU A 247 -74.34 -49.33 -29.33
CA GLU A 247 -74.79 -49.65 -30.69
C GLU A 247 -75.38 -48.45 -31.46
N SER A 248 -75.50 -47.28 -30.82
CA SER A 248 -76.09 -46.08 -31.42
C SER A 248 -75.12 -45.33 -32.35
N LEU A 249 -75.62 -44.84 -33.48
CA LEU A 249 -74.89 -43.95 -34.38
C LEU A 249 -74.84 -42.54 -33.78
N ARG A 250 -73.64 -41.96 -33.63
CA ARG A 250 -73.42 -40.71 -32.90
C ARG A 250 -72.97 -39.59 -33.85
N ILE A 251 -73.82 -38.58 -34.02
CA ILE A 251 -73.65 -37.50 -35.01
C ILE A 251 -73.54 -36.16 -34.27
N VAL A 252 -72.55 -35.34 -34.64
CA VAL A 252 -72.42 -33.96 -34.13
C VAL A 252 -72.69 -32.98 -35.27
N LEU A 253 -73.64 -32.05 -35.09
CA LEU A 253 -73.95 -31.03 -36.09
C LEU A 253 -73.18 -29.76 -35.80
N ILE A 254 -72.30 -29.34 -36.70
CA ILE A 254 -71.36 -28.21 -36.54
C ILE A 254 -71.60 -27.19 -37.66
N GLY A 255 -71.63 -25.90 -37.35
CA GLY A 255 -71.82 -24.85 -38.37
C GLY A 255 -72.24 -23.50 -37.80
N ARG A 256 -72.24 -22.48 -38.65
CA ARG A 256 -72.65 -21.11 -38.30
C ARG A 256 -74.09 -21.04 -37.78
N THR A 257 -74.40 -20.05 -36.93
CA THR A 257 -75.78 -19.75 -36.48
C THR A 257 -76.65 -19.39 -37.68
N GLY A 258 -77.90 -19.87 -37.70
CA GLY A 258 -78.86 -19.61 -38.79
C GLY A 258 -78.76 -20.54 -40.00
N ASN A 259 -77.74 -21.41 -40.09
CA ASN A 259 -77.61 -22.39 -41.19
C ASN A 259 -78.56 -23.60 -41.06
N GLY A 260 -79.41 -23.63 -40.03
CA GLY A 260 -80.44 -24.66 -39.86
C GLY A 260 -79.98 -25.96 -39.20
N LYS A 261 -78.98 -25.91 -38.30
CA LYS A 261 -78.48 -27.08 -37.55
C LYS A 261 -79.59 -27.81 -36.79
N SER A 262 -80.32 -27.10 -35.94
CA SER A 262 -81.44 -27.64 -35.15
C SER A 262 -82.57 -28.18 -36.05
N ALA A 263 -82.85 -27.51 -37.17
CA ALA A 263 -83.80 -27.99 -38.18
C ALA A 263 -83.33 -29.31 -38.81
N THR A 264 -82.06 -29.41 -39.17
CA THR A 264 -81.43 -30.63 -39.69
C THR A 264 -81.45 -31.75 -38.66
N GLY A 265 -81.18 -31.47 -37.38
CA GLY A 265 -81.28 -32.45 -36.29
C GLY A 265 -82.69 -33.03 -36.15
N ASN A 266 -83.72 -32.18 -36.26
CA ASN A 266 -85.13 -32.61 -36.26
C ASN A 266 -85.48 -33.46 -37.49
N THR A 267 -84.99 -33.07 -38.67
CA THR A 267 -85.17 -33.84 -39.91
C THR A 267 -84.54 -35.22 -39.78
N ILE A 268 -83.33 -35.31 -39.22
CA ILE A 268 -82.63 -36.59 -38.99
C ILE A 268 -83.43 -37.47 -38.03
N LEU A 269 -83.89 -36.93 -36.90
CA LEU A 269 -84.64 -37.68 -35.88
C LEU A 269 -86.11 -37.92 -36.27
N GLY A 270 -86.61 -37.31 -37.34
CA GLY A 270 -88.00 -37.42 -37.80
C GLY A 270 -89.04 -36.82 -36.85
N ARG A 271 -88.63 -36.07 -35.83
CA ARG A 271 -89.48 -35.43 -34.82
C ARG A 271 -88.91 -34.08 -34.39
N ASN A 272 -89.74 -33.21 -33.83
CA ASN A 272 -89.29 -31.90 -33.34
C ASN A 272 -88.66 -32.08 -31.94
N GLU A 273 -87.36 -32.39 -31.89
CA GLU A 273 -86.57 -32.57 -30.66
C GLU A 273 -85.85 -31.28 -30.25
N PHE A 274 -85.32 -30.55 -31.23
CA PHE A 274 -84.60 -29.29 -31.07
C PHE A 274 -85.50 -28.11 -31.43
N GLU A 275 -85.42 -27.01 -30.68
CA GLU A 275 -86.16 -25.80 -31.01
C GLU A 275 -85.58 -25.15 -32.27
N SER A 276 -86.41 -24.99 -33.31
CA SER A 276 -86.00 -24.44 -34.60
C SER A 276 -87.02 -23.41 -35.07
N GLN A 277 -86.79 -22.13 -34.73
CA GLN A 277 -87.61 -20.99 -35.17
C GLN A 277 -86.76 -19.98 -35.95
N ALA A 278 -87.38 -19.27 -36.91
CA ALA A 278 -86.74 -18.15 -37.59
C ALA A 278 -86.76 -16.92 -36.68
N SER A 279 -85.71 -16.75 -35.88
CA SER A 279 -85.51 -15.61 -34.98
C SER A 279 -84.33 -14.75 -35.44
N MET A 280 -84.31 -13.47 -35.05
CA MET A 280 -83.13 -12.61 -35.21
C MET A 280 -82.04 -12.93 -34.18
N ASP A 281 -82.41 -13.58 -33.07
CA ASP A 281 -81.52 -14.01 -31.99
C ASP A 281 -81.27 -15.52 -32.07
N SER A 282 -80.11 -15.97 -31.57
CA SER A 282 -79.79 -17.40 -31.48
C SER A 282 -80.67 -18.12 -30.45
N VAL A 283 -81.33 -19.20 -30.86
CA VAL A 283 -82.28 -19.95 -30.02
C VAL A 283 -81.58 -21.08 -29.23
N THR A 284 -80.41 -21.55 -29.68
CA THR A 284 -79.67 -22.67 -29.07
C THR A 284 -78.39 -22.18 -28.39
N THR A 285 -78.38 -22.14 -27.06
CA THR A 285 -77.25 -21.66 -26.25
C THR A 285 -76.33 -22.77 -25.72
N ASP A 286 -76.83 -24.00 -25.58
CA ASP A 286 -76.13 -25.14 -24.99
C ASP A 286 -76.15 -26.38 -25.92
N CYS A 287 -75.12 -27.23 -25.85
CA CYS A 287 -75.10 -28.55 -26.52
C CYS A 287 -76.28 -29.41 -26.04
N LYS A 288 -77.18 -29.83 -26.94
CA LYS A 288 -78.31 -30.73 -26.62
C LYS A 288 -78.17 -32.06 -27.35
N LYS A 289 -78.25 -33.19 -26.62
CA LYS A 289 -78.28 -34.56 -27.17
C LYS A 289 -79.74 -35.00 -27.34
N GLY A 290 -80.13 -35.31 -28.57
CA GLY A 290 -81.38 -35.99 -28.90
C GLY A 290 -81.11 -37.42 -29.37
N VAL A 291 -81.91 -38.39 -28.92
CA VAL A 291 -81.76 -39.81 -29.31
C VAL A 291 -83.08 -40.32 -29.89
N GLY A 292 -83.04 -40.93 -31.07
CA GLY A 292 -84.22 -41.48 -31.72
C GLY A 292 -83.90 -42.66 -32.63
N GLU A 293 -84.92 -43.46 -32.95
CA GLU A 293 -84.79 -44.57 -33.90
C GLU A 293 -85.20 -44.12 -35.29
N VAL A 294 -84.30 -44.30 -36.26
CA VAL A 294 -84.47 -43.84 -37.65
C VAL A 294 -84.09 -45.01 -38.57
N ASP A 295 -85.03 -45.43 -39.42
CA ASP A 295 -84.84 -46.57 -40.34
C ASP A 295 -84.36 -47.86 -39.64
N GLY A 296 -84.87 -48.12 -38.43
CA GLY A 296 -84.51 -49.28 -37.60
C GLY A 296 -83.16 -49.17 -36.89
N ARG A 297 -82.52 -47.99 -36.87
CA ARG A 297 -81.23 -47.75 -36.21
C ARG A 297 -81.36 -46.72 -35.11
N SER A 298 -80.70 -46.95 -33.97
CA SER A 298 -80.57 -45.96 -32.90
C SER A 298 -79.60 -44.86 -33.33
N VAL A 299 -80.05 -43.61 -33.36
CA VAL A 299 -79.26 -42.43 -33.76
C VAL A 299 -79.29 -41.41 -32.63
N ALA A 300 -78.10 -41.04 -32.14
CA ALA A 300 -77.88 -39.94 -31.24
C ALA A 300 -77.33 -38.74 -32.02
N VAL A 301 -78.08 -37.64 -32.02
CA VAL A 301 -77.69 -36.38 -32.66
C VAL A 301 -77.42 -35.35 -31.57
N VAL A 302 -76.26 -34.70 -31.62
CA VAL A 302 -75.97 -33.54 -30.77
C VAL A 302 -76.03 -32.29 -31.61
N ASP A 303 -76.98 -31.42 -31.27
CA ASP A 303 -77.06 -30.06 -31.80
C ASP A 303 -76.08 -29.18 -31.03
N THR A 304 -75.20 -28.49 -31.75
CA THR A 304 -74.20 -27.59 -31.16
C THR A 304 -74.62 -26.14 -31.34
N PRO A 305 -74.26 -25.23 -30.41
CA PRO A 305 -74.36 -23.79 -30.65
C PRO A 305 -73.57 -23.38 -31.89
N GLY A 306 -73.87 -22.23 -32.50
CA GLY A 306 -73.09 -21.78 -33.65
C GLY A 306 -71.66 -21.41 -33.30
N LEU A 307 -70.70 -21.87 -34.10
CA LEU A 307 -69.26 -21.65 -33.87
C LEU A 307 -68.81 -20.19 -34.04
N PHE A 308 -69.67 -19.35 -34.62
CA PHE A 308 -69.43 -17.92 -34.89
C PHE A 308 -70.65 -17.10 -34.46
N ASP A 309 -71.38 -17.56 -33.45
CA ASP A 309 -72.51 -16.80 -32.92
C ASP A 309 -72.03 -15.49 -32.29
N THR A 310 -72.70 -14.38 -32.58
CA THR A 310 -72.37 -13.07 -31.97
C THR A 310 -72.60 -13.03 -30.46
N SER A 311 -73.26 -14.06 -29.91
CA SER A 311 -73.52 -14.24 -28.47
C SER A 311 -72.46 -15.07 -27.72
N LEU A 312 -71.53 -15.76 -28.40
CA LEU A 312 -70.52 -16.62 -27.78
C LEU A 312 -69.10 -16.25 -28.25
N SER A 313 -68.13 -16.23 -27.34
CA SER A 313 -66.72 -16.07 -27.71
C SER A 313 -66.17 -17.36 -28.35
N ASN A 314 -65.16 -17.23 -29.22
CA ASN A 314 -64.52 -18.39 -29.88
C ASN A 314 -64.02 -19.45 -28.88
N GLU A 315 -63.67 -19.06 -27.65
CA GLU A 315 -63.21 -19.98 -26.60
C GLU A 315 -64.37 -20.71 -25.93
N GLN A 316 -65.50 -20.05 -25.70
CA GLN A 316 -66.72 -20.71 -25.22
C GLN A 316 -67.30 -21.67 -26.27
N ALA A 317 -67.22 -21.31 -27.56
CA ALA A 317 -67.58 -22.21 -28.64
C ALA A 317 -66.69 -23.46 -28.65
N VAL A 318 -65.38 -23.31 -28.42
CA VAL A 318 -64.43 -24.44 -28.27
C VAL A 318 -64.81 -25.30 -27.06
N ASP A 319 -65.10 -24.71 -25.91
CA ASP A 319 -65.46 -25.44 -24.69
C ASP A 319 -66.78 -26.23 -24.85
N GLU A 320 -67.79 -25.64 -25.50
CA GLU A 320 -69.04 -26.35 -25.82
C GLU A 320 -68.81 -27.49 -26.82
N ILE A 321 -67.98 -27.26 -27.84
CA ILE A 321 -67.58 -28.30 -28.79
C ILE A 321 -66.85 -29.47 -28.11
N VAL A 322 -66.00 -29.19 -27.12
CA VAL A 322 -65.33 -30.22 -26.30
C VAL A 322 -66.33 -30.95 -25.41
N LYS A 323 -67.26 -30.25 -24.75
CA LYS A 323 -68.36 -30.87 -23.98
C LYS A 323 -69.22 -31.77 -24.84
N CYS A 324 -69.54 -31.34 -26.07
CA CYS A 324 -70.29 -32.11 -27.05
C CYS A 324 -69.61 -33.47 -27.39
N VAL A 325 -68.27 -33.54 -27.39
CA VAL A 325 -67.53 -34.81 -27.56
C VAL A 325 -67.59 -35.67 -26.30
N SER A 326 -67.55 -35.06 -25.11
CA SER A 326 -67.76 -35.77 -23.83
C SER A 326 -69.16 -36.36 -23.69
N LEU A 327 -70.19 -35.70 -24.25
CA LEU A 327 -71.59 -36.17 -24.25
C LEU A 327 -71.84 -37.37 -25.16
N LEU A 328 -70.91 -37.69 -26.07
CA LEU A 328 -71.02 -38.75 -27.07
C LEU A 328 -70.02 -39.89 -26.86
N SER A 329 -69.82 -40.33 -25.61
CA SER A 329 -68.97 -41.48 -25.28
C SER A 329 -69.34 -42.74 -26.08
N PRO A 330 -68.37 -43.52 -26.61
CA PRO A 330 -66.90 -43.35 -26.52
C PRO A 330 -66.27 -42.34 -27.51
N GLY A 331 -67.08 -41.62 -28.31
CA GLY A 331 -66.68 -40.56 -29.23
C GLY A 331 -67.62 -40.45 -30.44
N PRO A 332 -67.71 -39.31 -31.14
CA PRO A 332 -68.61 -39.15 -32.28
C PRO A 332 -68.17 -40.01 -33.48
N HIS A 333 -69.15 -40.56 -34.20
CA HIS A 333 -68.90 -41.34 -35.42
C HIS A 333 -68.71 -40.42 -36.62
N VAL A 334 -69.47 -39.33 -36.70
CA VAL A 334 -69.40 -38.35 -37.79
C VAL A 334 -69.63 -36.93 -37.28
N PHE A 335 -68.85 -35.99 -37.81
CA PHE A 335 -69.09 -34.55 -37.72
C PHE A 335 -69.81 -34.07 -38.99
N VAL A 336 -71.00 -33.48 -38.86
CA VAL A 336 -71.74 -32.96 -40.01
C VAL A 336 -71.60 -31.44 -40.02
N ILE A 337 -70.95 -30.92 -41.05
CA ILE A 337 -70.72 -29.48 -41.25
C ILE A 337 -71.91 -28.91 -42.03
N VAL A 338 -72.76 -28.15 -41.34
CA VAL A 338 -74.01 -27.61 -41.88
C VAL A 338 -73.80 -26.24 -42.53
N LEU A 339 -73.97 -26.18 -43.84
CA LEU A 339 -73.89 -24.99 -44.69
C LEU A 339 -75.25 -24.65 -45.27
N SER A 340 -75.50 -23.41 -45.67
CA SER A 340 -76.70 -23.06 -46.45
C SER A 340 -76.36 -23.03 -47.95
N VAL A 341 -77.33 -23.35 -48.83
CA VAL A 341 -77.24 -23.18 -50.30
C VAL A 341 -77.08 -21.70 -50.73
N THR A 342 -77.21 -20.76 -49.79
CA THR A 342 -77.04 -19.32 -50.02
C THR A 342 -75.55 -18.88 -50.03
N ARG A 343 -75.27 -17.57 -49.92
CA ARG A 343 -73.92 -17.00 -50.11
C ARG A 343 -72.95 -17.53 -49.05
N PHE A 344 -71.89 -18.19 -49.51
CA PHE A 344 -70.79 -18.64 -48.65
C PHE A 344 -70.01 -17.44 -48.08
N THR A 345 -69.73 -17.49 -46.78
CA THR A 345 -69.08 -16.43 -45.99
C THR A 345 -67.74 -16.92 -45.43
N LYS A 346 -66.87 -15.97 -45.08
CA LYS A 346 -65.55 -16.29 -44.49
C LYS A 346 -65.67 -17.12 -43.21
N GLU A 347 -66.72 -16.86 -42.41
CA GLU A 347 -67.05 -17.61 -41.19
C GLU A 347 -67.20 -19.13 -41.44
N GLU A 348 -67.68 -19.54 -42.61
CA GLU A 348 -67.86 -20.97 -42.94
C GLU A 348 -66.52 -21.65 -43.29
N THR A 349 -65.54 -20.87 -43.76
CA THR A 349 -64.14 -21.34 -43.93
C THR A 349 -63.43 -21.42 -42.60
N ASP A 350 -63.60 -20.39 -41.76
CA ASP A 350 -63.04 -20.32 -40.42
C ASP A 350 -63.58 -21.46 -39.54
N THR A 351 -64.83 -21.92 -39.76
CA THR A 351 -65.42 -23.09 -39.08
C THR A 351 -64.60 -24.36 -39.29
N LEU A 352 -64.17 -24.62 -40.52
CA LEU A 352 -63.37 -25.82 -40.83
C LEU A 352 -61.97 -25.73 -40.23
N ASP A 353 -61.34 -24.57 -40.33
CA ASP A 353 -60.01 -24.36 -39.77
C ASP A 353 -60.04 -24.43 -38.23
N LEU A 354 -61.14 -23.99 -37.61
CA LEU A 354 -61.39 -24.17 -36.18
C LEU A 354 -61.56 -25.64 -35.80
N ILE A 355 -62.36 -26.42 -36.55
CA ILE A 355 -62.48 -27.88 -36.34
C ILE A 355 -61.13 -28.58 -36.46
N LYS A 356 -60.32 -28.23 -37.48
CA LYS A 356 -58.97 -28.81 -37.68
C LYS A 356 -57.99 -28.38 -36.59
N LYS A 357 -58.15 -27.18 -36.05
CA LYS A 357 -57.32 -26.64 -34.96
C LYS A 357 -57.64 -27.31 -33.62
N ILE A 358 -58.93 -27.56 -33.36
CA ILE A 358 -59.42 -28.17 -32.11
C ILE A 358 -59.22 -29.70 -32.14
N PHE A 359 -59.73 -30.37 -33.17
CA PHE A 359 -59.77 -31.84 -33.25
C PHE A 359 -58.65 -32.46 -34.09
N GLY A 360 -57.70 -31.63 -34.52
CA GLY A 360 -56.60 -32.03 -35.37
C GLY A 360 -57.01 -32.27 -36.84
N PRO A 361 -56.03 -32.41 -37.74
CA PRO A 361 -56.29 -32.57 -39.18
C PRO A 361 -57.03 -33.87 -39.52
N LYS A 362 -56.97 -34.89 -38.65
CA LYS A 362 -57.67 -36.17 -38.83
C LYS A 362 -59.20 -36.04 -38.70
N ALA A 363 -59.71 -35.00 -38.03
CA ALA A 363 -61.16 -34.76 -37.87
C ALA A 363 -61.89 -34.59 -39.21
N ALA A 364 -61.22 -34.07 -40.24
CA ALA A 364 -61.78 -33.95 -41.58
C ALA A 364 -62.16 -35.31 -42.21
N GLN A 365 -61.47 -36.40 -41.83
CA GLN A 365 -61.76 -37.76 -42.31
C GLN A 365 -63.05 -38.33 -41.72
N PHE A 366 -63.53 -37.79 -40.60
CA PHE A 366 -64.80 -38.13 -39.95
C PHE A 366 -65.91 -37.11 -40.27
N SER A 367 -65.68 -36.19 -41.22
CA SER A 367 -66.62 -35.08 -41.50
C SER A 367 -67.39 -35.23 -42.82
N ILE A 368 -68.67 -34.84 -42.82
CA ILE A 368 -69.55 -34.76 -44.01
C ILE A 368 -70.07 -33.32 -44.14
N VAL A 369 -70.18 -32.78 -45.35
CA VAL A 369 -70.74 -31.45 -45.60
C VAL A 369 -72.22 -31.55 -45.96
N LEU A 370 -73.09 -30.85 -45.24
CA LEU A 370 -74.55 -30.87 -45.47
C LEU A 370 -75.05 -29.47 -45.81
N PHE A 371 -75.60 -29.32 -47.00
CA PHE A 371 -76.22 -28.07 -47.48
C PHE A 371 -77.70 -28.03 -47.10
N THR A 372 -78.15 -26.97 -46.45
CA THR A 372 -79.57 -26.76 -46.11
C THR A 372 -80.20 -25.78 -47.09
N ARG A 373 -81.54 -25.82 -47.17
CA ARG A 373 -82.35 -25.09 -48.16
C ARG A 373 -82.17 -25.63 -49.58
N GLY A 374 -82.20 -26.96 -49.73
CA GLY A 374 -82.13 -27.62 -51.04
C GLY A 374 -83.26 -27.21 -52.00
N ASP A 375 -84.37 -26.69 -51.47
CA ASP A 375 -85.46 -26.08 -52.25
C ASP A 375 -85.01 -24.85 -53.07
N ASP A 376 -83.99 -24.12 -52.60
CA ASP A 376 -83.40 -22.97 -53.30
C ASP A 376 -82.56 -23.37 -54.55
N LEU A 377 -82.40 -24.68 -54.82
CA LEU A 377 -81.69 -25.19 -56.01
C LEU A 377 -82.55 -25.25 -57.28
N GLU A 378 -83.85 -24.92 -57.20
CA GLU A 378 -84.80 -24.85 -58.34
C GLU A 378 -84.79 -26.09 -59.26
N GLY A 379 -84.55 -27.29 -58.70
CA GLY A 379 -84.52 -28.57 -59.43
C GLY A 379 -83.15 -28.95 -60.01
N GLU A 380 -82.10 -28.16 -59.78
CA GLU A 380 -80.71 -28.53 -60.06
C GLU A 380 -80.14 -29.44 -58.96
N SER A 381 -79.26 -30.38 -59.32
CA SER A 381 -78.60 -31.25 -58.35
C SER A 381 -77.50 -30.51 -57.59
N ILE A 382 -77.26 -30.90 -56.33
CA ILE A 382 -76.24 -30.26 -55.49
C ILE A 382 -74.83 -30.40 -56.10
N GLU A 383 -74.56 -31.48 -56.83
CA GLU A 383 -73.29 -31.71 -57.52
C GLU A 383 -73.05 -30.63 -58.59
N LYS A 384 -74.06 -30.33 -59.41
CA LYS A 384 -73.97 -29.26 -60.42
C LYS A 384 -73.82 -27.88 -59.78
N TYR A 385 -74.51 -27.64 -58.67
CA TYR A 385 -74.38 -26.40 -57.90
C TYR A 385 -72.94 -26.21 -57.39
N VAL A 386 -72.33 -27.24 -56.80
CA VAL A 386 -70.94 -27.23 -56.33
C VAL A 386 -69.94 -27.09 -57.48
N GLU A 387 -70.17 -27.77 -58.61
CA GLU A 387 -69.32 -27.67 -59.81
C GLU A 387 -69.32 -26.24 -60.38
N ARG A 388 -70.51 -25.62 -60.51
CA ARG A 388 -70.71 -24.25 -61.00
C ARG A 388 -70.10 -23.21 -60.06
N GLY A 389 -70.06 -23.48 -58.76
CA GLY A 389 -69.46 -22.60 -57.75
C GLY A 389 -67.99 -22.26 -58.06
N LYS A 390 -67.64 -20.98 -58.14
CA LYS A 390 -66.26 -20.51 -58.33
C LYS A 390 -65.47 -20.35 -57.02
N ASN A 391 -66.10 -20.61 -55.87
CA ASN A 391 -65.47 -20.41 -54.56
C ASN A 391 -64.45 -21.54 -54.28
N ALA A 392 -63.17 -21.17 -54.27
CA ALA A 392 -62.06 -22.09 -54.02
C ALA A 392 -62.06 -22.64 -52.58
N GLU A 393 -62.59 -21.90 -51.61
CA GLU A 393 -62.63 -22.27 -50.19
C GLU A 393 -63.67 -23.37 -49.94
N VAL A 394 -64.87 -23.27 -50.55
CA VAL A 394 -65.91 -24.32 -50.50
C VAL A 394 -65.42 -25.61 -51.15
N LYS A 395 -64.79 -25.50 -52.33
CA LYS A 395 -64.22 -26.65 -53.04
C LYS A 395 -63.09 -27.31 -52.25
N LYS A 396 -62.29 -26.51 -51.52
CA LYS A 396 -61.25 -27.01 -50.61
C LYS A 396 -61.89 -27.74 -49.42
N LEU A 397 -62.93 -27.17 -48.79
CA LEU A 397 -63.67 -27.79 -47.69
C LEU A 397 -64.24 -29.16 -48.09
N ILE A 398 -64.96 -29.23 -49.21
CA ILE A 398 -65.56 -30.48 -49.71
C ILE A 398 -64.47 -31.53 -49.99
N ARG A 399 -63.36 -31.12 -50.61
CA ARG A 399 -62.23 -32.01 -50.89
C ARG A 399 -61.55 -32.52 -49.62
N ASP A 400 -61.34 -31.65 -48.63
CA ASP A 400 -60.73 -32.02 -47.35
C ASP A 400 -61.62 -33.00 -46.55
N CYS A 401 -62.94 -32.92 -46.75
CA CYS A 401 -63.93 -33.89 -46.24
C CYS A 401 -64.13 -35.11 -47.14
N GLY A 402 -63.27 -35.38 -48.13
CA GLY A 402 -63.32 -36.57 -48.97
C GLY A 402 -64.42 -36.56 -50.06
N ASN A 403 -64.86 -35.38 -50.51
CA ASN A 403 -65.95 -35.17 -51.46
C ASN A 403 -67.31 -35.72 -51.00
N ARG A 404 -67.52 -35.81 -49.69
CA ARG A 404 -68.77 -36.25 -49.06
C ARG A 404 -69.66 -35.06 -48.77
N PHE A 405 -70.67 -34.85 -49.62
CA PHE A 405 -71.64 -33.78 -49.43
C PHE A 405 -73.05 -34.15 -49.89
N LEU A 406 -74.05 -33.51 -49.29
CA LEU A 406 -75.47 -33.73 -49.58
C LEU A 406 -76.29 -32.47 -49.34
N ALA A 407 -77.50 -32.40 -49.88
CA ALA A 407 -78.42 -31.28 -49.70
C ALA A 407 -79.73 -31.71 -49.04
N PHE A 408 -80.15 -30.99 -48.01
CA PHE A 408 -81.39 -31.19 -47.26
C PHE A 408 -82.40 -30.08 -47.53
N ASN A 409 -83.63 -30.48 -47.82
CA ASN A 409 -84.83 -29.65 -47.79
C ASN A 409 -85.56 -29.86 -46.45
N ASN A 410 -85.17 -29.09 -45.43
CA ASN A 410 -85.77 -29.16 -44.10
C ASN A 410 -87.24 -28.69 -44.03
N ARG A 411 -87.82 -28.19 -45.13
CA ARG A 411 -89.26 -27.87 -45.22
C ARG A 411 -90.09 -29.11 -45.57
N GLU A 412 -89.49 -30.08 -46.25
CA GLU A 412 -90.15 -31.31 -46.71
C GLU A 412 -89.98 -32.45 -45.71
N LYS A 413 -90.65 -32.32 -44.56
CA LYS A 413 -90.50 -33.24 -43.41
C LYS A 413 -90.93 -34.69 -43.67
N GLN A 414 -91.62 -34.96 -44.79
CA GLN A 414 -92.15 -36.30 -45.13
C GLN A 414 -91.21 -37.10 -46.04
N ASP A 415 -90.22 -36.45 -46.64
CA ASP A 415 -89.27 -37.12 -47.52
C ASP A 415 -88.16 -37.81 -46.71
N LYS A 416 -88.35 -39.11 -46.47
CA LYS A 416 -87.37 -39.94 -45.77
C LYS A 416 -86.14 -40.27 -46.62
N THR A 417 -86.15 -40.00 -47.93
CA THR A 417 -85.05 -40.40 -48.82
C THR A 417 -83.76 -39.64 -48.52
N GLN A 418 -83.86 -38.36 -48.14
CA GLN A 418 -82.72 -37.53 -47.77
C GLN A 418 -82.00 -38.04 -46.52
N VAL A 419 -82.76 -38.47 -45.51
CA VAL A 419 -82.21 -39.03 -44.26
C VAL A 419 -81.54 -40.38 -44.54
N ILE A 420 -82.14 -41.22 -45.38
CA ILE A 420 -81.54 -42.50 -45.81
C ILE A 420 -80.21 -42.27 -46.54
N GLN A 421 -80.12 -41.27 -47.42
CA GLN A 421 -78.87 -40.91 -48.10
C GLN A 421 -77.77 -40.47 -47.13
N LEU A 422 -78.10 -39.66 -46.13
CA LEU A 422 -77.16 -39.28 -45.07
C LEU A 422 -76.68 -40.49 -44.28
N LEU A 423 -77.57 -41.40 -43.88
CA LEU A 423 -77.22 -42.61 -43.14
C LEU A 423 -76.30 -43.54 -43.97
N ASN A 424 -76.55 -43.69 -45.27
CA ASN A 424 -75.68 -44.45 -46.15
C ASN A 424 -74.28 -43.83 -46.26
N MET A 425 -74.19 -42.50 -46.39
CA MET A 425 -72.91 -41.80 -46.43
C MET A 425 -72.15 -41.90 -45.09
N ILE A 426 -72.86 -41.90 -43.96
CA ILE A 426 -72.26 -42.13 -42.64
C ILE A 426 -71.69 -43.56 -42.53
N GLU A 427 -72.37 -44.57 -43.07
CA GLU A 427 -71.82 -45.92 -43.13
C GLU A 427 -70.56 -46.00 -44.00
N GLU A 428 -70.49 -45.26 -45.10
CA GLU A 428 -69.27 -45.14 -45.90
C GLU A 428 -68.11 -44.52 -45.08
N VAL A 429 -68.39 -43.49 -44.28
CA VAL A 429 -67.40 -42.88 -43.37
C VAL A 429 -66.94 -43.88 -42.31
N LYS A 430 -67.88 -44.63 -41.73
CA LYS A 430 -67.60 -45.65 -40.71
C LYS A 430 -66.74 -46.78 -41.29
N ASN A 431 -67.08 -47.29 -42.48
CA ASN A 431 -66.32 -48.34 -43.16
C ASN A 431 -64.92 -47.86 -43.59
N SER A 432 -64.82 -46.64 -44.11
CA SER A 432 -63.53 -46.04 -44.52
C SER A 432 -62.59 -45.83 -43.34
N ASN A 433 -63.13 -45.60 -42.13
CA ASN A 433 -62.37 -45.46 -40.90
C ASN A 433 -62.30 -46.76 -40.07
N GLN A 434 -62.44 -47.94 -40.70
CA GLN A 434 -62.32 -49.27 -40.07
C GLN A 434 -63.31 -49.51 -38.91
N GLY A 435 -64.50 -48.91 -38.97
CA GLY A 435 -65.51 -49.00 -37.93
C GLY A 435 -65.20 -48.16 -36.67
N ARG A 436 -64.15 -47.33 -36.71
CA ARG A 436 -63.71 -46.51 -35.57
C ARG A 436 -64.48 -45.19 -35.50
N TYR A 437 -64.61 -44.67 -34.29
CA TYR A 437 -65.12 -43.33 -33.96
C TYR A 437 -63.96 -42.39 -33.60
N PHE A 438 -64.20 -41.08 -33.58
CA PHE A 438 -63.17 -40.11 -33.21
C PHE A 438 -62.82 -40.25 -31.71
N THR A 439 -61.55 -40.55 -31.38
CA THR A 439 -61.12 -40.85 -29.99
C THR A 439 -60.42 -39.66 -29.32
N ASN A 440 -60.53 -39.60 -27.98
CA ASN A 440 -59.85 -38.58 -27.17
C ASN A 440 -58.31 -38.60 -27.35
N SER A 441 -57.71 -39.75 -27.64
CA SER A 441 -56.27 -39.85 -27.95
C SER A 441 -55.86 -39.06 -29.20
N MET A 442 -56.77 -38.88 -30.17
CA MET A 442 -56.51 -38.06 -31.37
C MET A 442 -56.63 -36.55 -31.06
N PHE A 443 -57.38 -36.18 -30.03
CA PHE A 443 -57.47 -34.83 -29.49
C PHE A 443 -56.23 -34.46 -28.65
N GLU A 444 -55.77 -35.39 -27.79
CA GLU A 444 -54.51 -35.24 -27.03
C GLU A 444 -53.28 -35.09 -27.95
N GLU A 445 -53.24 -35.78 -29.10
CA GLU A 445 -52.19 -35.65 -30.12
C GLU A 445 -52.13 -34.21 -30.70
N ALA A 446 -53.30 -33.56 -30.86
CA ALA A 446 -53.40 -32.18 -31.35
C ALA A 446 -52.98 -31.16 -30.27
N GLU A 447 -53.39 -31.34 -29.01
CA GLU A 447 -52.93 -30.50 -27.89
C GLU A 447 -51.42 -30.57 -27.67
N MET A 448 -50.84 -31.78 -27.70
CA MET A 448 -49.39 -31.96 -27.57
C MET A 448 -48.63 -31.24 -28.69
N SER A 449 -49.18 -31.23 -29.91
CA SER A 449 -48.59 -30.54 -31.06
C SER A 449 -48.60 -29.01 -30.89
N ILE A 450 -49.65 -28.45 -30.28
CA ILE A 450 -49.74 -27.01 -29.96
C ILE A 450 -48.76 -26.64 -28.83
N LYS A 451 -48.73 -27.42 -27.75
CA LYS A 451 -47.79 -27.21 -26.63
C LYS A 451 -46.33 -27.24 -27.09
N LYS A 452 -45.97 -28.22 -27.94
CA LYS A 452 -44.63 -28.32 -28.49
C LYS A 452 -44.23 -27.10 -29.32
N ARG A 453 -45.14 -26.58 -30.15
CA ARG A 453 -44.89 -25.37 -30.95
C ARG A 453 -44.72 -24.12 -30.07
N MET A 454 -45.44 -24.04 -28.95
CA MET A 454 -45.32 -22.95 -27.99
C MET A 454 -43.97 -23.00 -27.24
N GLU A 455 -43.51 -24.20 -26.89
CA GLU A 455 -42.17 -24.41 -26.30
C GLU A 455 -41.04 -24.08 -27.29
N GLU A 456 -41.21 -24.37 -28.57
CA GLU A 456 -40.26 -24.00 -29.63
C GLU A 456 -40.10 -22.47 -29.77
N ILE A 457 -41.20 -21.71 -29.71
CA ILE A 457 -41.20 -20.24 -29.75
C ILE A 457 -40.47 -19.65 -28.53
N LEU A 458 -40.71 -20.20 -27.33
CA LEU A 458 -40.03 -19.77 -26.11
C LEU A 458 -38.51 -20.02 -26.19
N LYS A 459 -38.10 -21.20 -26.69
CA LYS A 459 -36.67 -21.53 -26.91
C LYS A 459 -36.02 -20.67 -28.00
N GLU A 460 -36.77 -20.16 -28.96
CA GLU A 460 -36.26 -19.24 -29.97
C GLU A 460 -36.02 -17.85 -29.38
N ARG A 461 -36.96 -17.35 -28.57
CA ARG A 461 -36.80 -16.07 -27.83
C ARG A 461 -35.64 -16.11 -26.85
N GLU A 462 -35.47 -17.21 -26.12
CA GLU A 462 -34.34 -17.36 -25.20
C GLU A 462 -33.00 -17.35 -25.93
N ARG A 463 -32.94 -17.93 -27.14
CA ARG A 463 -31.77 -17.85 -28.02
C ARG A 463 -31.51 -16.44 -28.54
N GLU A 464 -32.55 -15.67 -28.88
CA GLU A 464 -32.40 -14.25 -29.28
C GLU A 464 -31.81 -13.40 -28.14
N ILE A 465 -32.33 -13.55 -26.92
CA ILE A 465 -31.82 -12.84 -25.73
C ILE A 465 -30.36 -13.20 -25.46
N GLN A 466 -30.02 -14.49 -25.58
CA GLN A 466 -28.66 -14.96 -25.38
C GLN A 466 -27.71 -14.41 -26.45
N ALA A 467 -28.12 -14.37 -27.72
CA ALA A 467 -27.32 -13.81 -28.81
C ALA A 467 -27.08 -12.29 -28.64
N GLU A 468 -28.10 -11.51 -28.29
CA GLU A 468 -27.94 -10.07 -27.99
C GLU A 468 -26.98 -9.83 -26.82
N ARG A 469 -27.05 -10.69 -25.79
CA ARG A 469 -26.16 -10.60 -24.63
C ARG A 469 -24.71 -10.91 -25.01
N GLU A 470 -24.49 -11.91 -25.84
CA GLU A 470 -23.15 -12.27 -26.36
C GLU A 470 -22.58 -11.17 -27.26
N GLU A 471 -23.40 -10.54 -28.11
CA GLU A 471 -22.96 -9.43 -28.97
C GLU A 471 -22.55 -8.20 -28.12
N LEU A 472 -23.35 -7.87 -27.10
CA LEU A 472 -23.04 -6.79 -26.16
C LEU A 472 -21.76 -7.08 -25.35
N GLN A 473 -21.58 -8.34 -24.93
CA GLN A 473 -20.37 -8.81 -24.24
C GLN A 473 -19.13 -8.68 -25.14
N ALA A 474 -19.22 -9.13 -26.40
CA ALA A 474 -18.13 -9.05 -27.36
C ALA A 474 -17.73 -7.61 -27.67
N LYS A 475 -18.71 -6.69 -27.77
CA LYS A 475 -18.47 -5.26 -27.94
C LYS A 475 -17.72 -4.67 -26.74
N TYR A 476 -18.15 -5.00 -25.52
CA TYR A 476 -17.47 -4.58 -24.29
C TYR A 476 -16.03 -5.13 -24.19
N GLU A 477 -15.80 -6.39 -24.55
CA GLU A 477 -14.46 -6.97 -24.59
C GLU A 477 -13.56 -6.28 -25.61
N MET A 478 -14.10 -5.96 -26.80
CA MET A 478 -13.36 -5.24 -27.83
C MET A 478 -13.00 -3.82 -27.41
N ASP A 479 -13.93 -3.08 -26.80
CA ASP A 479 -13.69 -1.75 -26.27
C ASP A 479 -12.67 -1.75 -25.13
N ASN A 480 -12.75 -2.72 -24.21
CA ASN A 480 -11.75 -2.94 -23.16
C ASN A 480 -10.37 -3.24 -23.74
N LYS A 481 -10.30 -4.09 -24.77
CA LYS A 481 -9.03 -4.43 -25.43
C LYS A 481 -8.41 -3.22 -26.13
N ASN A 482 -9.22 -2.42 -26.82
CA ASN A 482 -8.80 -1.19 -27.48
C ASN A 482 -8.35 -0.12 -26.48
N MET A 483 -9.03 -0.01 -25.34
CA MET A 483 -8.63 0.88 -24.24
C MET A 483 -7.30 0.43 -23.63
N MET A 484 -7.16 -0.85 -23.27
CA MET A 484 -5.92 -1.40 -22.72
C MET A 484 -4.73 -1.22 -23.67
N LYS A 485 -4.95 -1.35 -24.98
CA LYS A 485 -3.92 -1.08 -25.98
C LYS A 485 -3.48 0.40 -25.97
N ARG A 486 -4.44 1.35 -25.98
CA ARG A 486 -4.15 2.79 -25.90
C ARG A 486 -3.38 3.16 -24.63
N LEU A 487 -3.83 2.65 -23.47
CA LEU A 487 -3.16 2.87 -22.18
C LEU A 487 -1.74 2.32 -22.17
N LYS A 488 -1.52 1.14 -22.74
CA LYS A 488 -0.19 0.53 -22.84
C LYS A 488 0.76 1.35 -23.73
N GLU A 489 0.26 1.86 -24.85
CA GLU A 489 1.02 2.71 -25.78
C GLU A 489 1.36 4.08 -25.16
N GLU A 490 0.43 4.69 -24.42
CA GLU A 490 0.71 5.94 -23.69
C GLU A 490 1.69 5.72 -22.53
N LYS A 491 1.55 4.61 -21.79
CA LYS A 491 2.50 4.25 -20.74
C LYS A 491 3.91 4.06 -21.30
N GLN A 492 4.06 3.32 -22.42
CA GLN A 492 5.35 3.18 -23.09
C GLN A 492 5.94 4.51 -23.51
N ARG A 493 5.15 5.41 -24.12
CA ARG A 493 5.62 6.74 -24.50
C ARG A 493 6.10 7.55 -23.30
N ALA A 494 5.36 7.54 -22.20
CA ALA A 494 5.75 8.22 -20.97
C ALA A 494 7.02 7.62 -20.33
N ASP A 495 7.14 6.29 -20.32
CA ASP A 495 8.31 5.58 -19.79
C ASP A 495 9.57 5.87 -20.66
N GLU A 496 9.42 5.91 -21.98
CA GLU A 496 10.48 6.27 -22.93
C GLU A 496 10.92 7.73 -22.78
N GLU A 497 9.97 8.66 -22.62
CA GLU A 497 10.28 10.08 -22.35
C GLU A 497 10.98 10.26 -21.00
N ARG A 498 10.51 9.57 -19.95
CA ARG A 498 11.15 9.56 -18.63
C ARG A 498 12.58 9.04 -18.73
N MET A 499 12.79 7.92 -19.43
CA MET A 499 14.11 7.32 -19.60
C MET A 499 15.05 8.23 -20.40
N LYS A 500 14.57 8.87 -21.47
CA LYS A 500 15.35 9.88 -22.22
C LYS A 500 15.75 11.05 -21.34
N MET A 501 14.82 11.57 -20.53
CA MET A 501 15.07 12.70 -19.65
C MET A 501 16.02 12.34 -18.51
N GLU A 502 15.86 11.16 -17.89
CA GLU A 502 16.74 10.66 -16.84
C GLU A 502 18.17 10.45 -17.37
N ASN A 503 18.31 9.90 -18.58
CA ASN A 503 19.61 9.76 -19.23
C ASN A 503 20.23 11.14 -19.55
N GLN A 504 19.44 12.11 -20.03
CA GLN A 504 19.93 13.48 -20.25
C GLN A 504 20.36 14.16 -18.94
N LEU A 505 19.63 13.95 -17.85
CA LEU A 505 19.98 14.47 -16.53
C LEU A 505 21.29 13.85 -16.06
N ARG A 506 21.41 12.52 -16.14
CA ARG A 506 22.61 11.77 -15.76
C ARG A 506 23.83 12.18 -16.57
N GLU A 507 23.68 12.36 -17.89
CA GLU A 507 24.75 12.87 -18.74
C GLU A 507 25.17 14.29 -18.37
N LYS A 508 24.22 15.17 -18.05
CA LYS A 508 24.52 16.54 -17.61
C LYS A 508 25.21 16.56 -16.25
N GLU A 509 24.73 15.77 -15.29
CA GLU A 509 25.37 15.59 -13.98
C GLU A 509 26.79 15.06 -14.13
N GLU A 510 27.00 14.05 -14.98
CA GLU A 510 28.32 13.47 -15.22
C GLU A 510 29.26 14.45 -15.93
N LYS A 511 28.77 15.24 -16.89
CA LYS A 511 29.55 16.32 -17.53
C LYS A 511 29.94 17.39 -16.53
N LEU A 512 28.99 17.88 -15.74
CA LEU A 512 29.24 18.86 -14.67
C LEU A 512 30.25 18.32 -13.65
N ARG A 513 30.12 17.04 -13.26
CA ARG A 513 31.04 16.37 -12.34
C ARG A 513 32.45 16.27 -12.92
N LYS A 514 32.60 15.90 -14.19
CA LYS A 514 33.90 15.81 -14.89
C LYS A 514 34.53 17.19 -15.05
N GLU A 515 33.78 18.18 -15.53
CA GLU A 515 34.27 19.56 -15.63
C GLU A 515 34.69 20.12 -14.26
N PHE A 516 33.96 19.77 -13.20
CA PHE A 516 34.30 20.15 -11.83
C PHE A 516 35.56 19.46 -11.35
N GLU A 517 35.68 18.14 -11.48
CA GLU A 517 36.90 17.41 -11.10
C GLU A 517 38.12 17.91 -11.87
N GLU A 518 37.96 18.28 -13.14
CA GLU A 518 39.03 18.83 -13.96
C GLU A 518 39.39 20.27 -13.55
N LYS A 519 38.39 21.12 -13.27
CA LYS A 519 38.60 22.47 -12.71
C LYS A 519 39.25 22.41 -11.33
N GLU A 520 38.82 21.51 -10.45
CA GLU A 520 39.41 21.32 -9.13
C GLU A 520 40.86 20.84 -9.24
N LYS A 521 41.15 19.86 -10.10
CA LYS A 521 42.52 19.40 -10.35
C LYS A 521 43.41 20.50 -10.93
N THR A 522 42.90 21.31 -11.85
CA THR A 522 43.68 22.41 -12.45
C THR A 522 43.90 23.55 -11.47
N GLU A 523 42.89 23.91 -10.67
CA GLU A 523 42.99 24.94 -9.64
C GLU A 523 43.88 24.49 -8.49
N GLN A 524 43.81 23.22 -8.09
CA GLN A 524 44.71 22.64 -7.10
C GLN A 524 46.16 22.66 -7.58
N LYS A 525 46.44 22.28 -8.83
CA LYS A 525 47.78 22.39 -9.41
C LYS A 525 48.28 23.83 -9.49
N LYS A 526 47.41 24.79 -9.83
CA LYS A 526 47.75 26.21 -9.80
C LYS A 526 48.09 26.67 -8.38
N ARG A 527 47.30 26.27 -7.38
CA ARG A 527 47.56 26.57 -5.95
C ARG A 527 48.87 25.96 -5.47
N GLU A 528 49.16 24.72 -5.86
CA GLU A 528 50.42 24.05 -5.52
C GLU A 528 51.61 24.77 -6.15
N MET A 529 51.54 25.11 -7.45
CA MET A 529 52.59 25.90 -8.12
C MET A 529 52.73 27.31 -7.54
N GLU A 530 51.62 27.99 -7.26
CA GLU A 530 51.62 29.34 -6.69
C GLU A 530 52.17 29.33 -5.26
N ASN A 531 51.78 28.36 -4.43
CA ASN A 531 52.33 28.17 -3.09
C ASN A 531 53.81 27.82 -3.12
N GLN A 532 54.25 26.99 -4.08
CA GLN A 532 55.65 26.64 -4.24
C GLN A 532 56.49 27.85 -4.66
N LYS A 533 56.04 28.58 -5.68
CA LYS A 533 56.67 29.84 -6.12
C LYS A 533 56.70 30.86 -4.97
N ARG A 534 55.61 30.99 -4.22
CA ARG A 534 55.49 31.89 -3.06
C ARG A 534 56.43 31.48 -1.92
N SER A 535 56.56 30.18 -1.64
CA SER A 535 57.49 29.66 -0.64
C SER A 535 58.95 29.92 -1.04
N GLU A 536 59.27 29.79 -2.33
CA GLU A 536 60.58 30.13 -2.87
C GLU A 536 60.86 31.64 -2.81
N GLU A 537 59.88 32.49 -3.14
CA GLU A 537 59.97 33.95 -3.03
C GLU A 537 60.12 34.40 -1.56
N GLU A 538 59.35 33.84 -0.62
CA GLU A 538 59.49 34.13 0.81
C GLU A 538 60.85 33.65 1.36
N LYS A 539 61.37 32.53 0.86
CA LYS A 539 62.70 32.05 1.21
C LYS A 539 63.79 32.97 0.67
N GLN A 540 63.70 33.41 -0.59
CA GLN A 540 64.63 34.36 -1.18
C GLN A 540 64.62 35.70 -0.43
N GLN A 541 63.43 36.24 -0.15
CA GLN A 541 63.32 37.47 0.64
C GLN A 541 63.91 37.29 2.04
N ARG A 542 63.67 36.14 2.70
CA ARG A 542 64.25 35.84 4.01
C ARG A 542 65.77 35.78 3.98
N ASP A 543 66.34 35.17 2.94
CA ASP A 543 67.78 35.06 2.76
C ASP A 543 68.40 36.44 2.45
N GLU A 544 67.76 37.26 1.62
CA GLU A 544 68.16 38.66 1.37
C GLU A 544 68.11 39.52 2.64
N TYR A 545 67.04 39.39 3.43
CA TYR A 545 66.94 40.07 4.72
C TYR A 545 68.07 39.61 5.64
N ASN A 546 68.24 38.30 5.83
CA ASN A 546 69.31 37.74 6.67
C ASN A 546 70.70 38.21 6.23
N GLN A 547 70.94 38.30 4.92
CA GLN A 547 72.21 38.80 4.38
C GLN A 547 72.41 40.29 4.74
N LYS A 548 71.40 41.14 4.56
CA LYS A 548 71.46 42.54 5.00
C LYS A 548 71.66 42.69 6.51
N ILE A 549 71.04 41.82 7.31
CA ILE A 549 71.25 41.78 8.77
C ILE A 549 72.72 41.48 9.07
N GLU A 550 73.30 40.46 8.44
CA GLU A 550 74.69 40.05 8.68
C GLU A 550 75.71 41.07 8.17
N GLU A 551 75.45 41.74 7.04
CA GLU A 551 76.28 42.85 6.54
C GLU A 551 76.30 44.00 7.56
N MET A 552 75.14 44.45 8.04
CA MET A 552 75.06 45.50 9.06
C MET A 552 75.74 45.09 10.38
N LYS A 553 75.60 43.83 10.82
CA LYS A 553 76.32 43.32 12.01
C LYS A 553 77.83 43.39 11.84
N ARG A 554 78.36 42.96 10.68
CA ARG A 554 79.81 43.02 10.39
C ARG A 554 80.32 44.45 10.32
N GLU A 555 79.55 45.38 9.73
CA GLU A 555 79.90 46.80 9.73
C GLU A 555 79.98 47.34 11.16
N PHE A 556 79.01 46.97 12.01
CA PHE A 556 79.00 47.36 13.41
C PHE A 556 80.18 46.77 14.19
N GLU A 557 80.49 45.48 14.02
CA GLU A 557 81.65 44.82 14.62
C GLU A 557 82.99 45.45 14.19
N ASN A 558 83.11 45.82 12.91
CA ASN A 558 84.29 46.51 12.39
C ASN A 558 84.44 47.91 13.02
N GLN A 559 83.34 48.65 13.18
CA GLN A 559 83.36 49.95 13.86
C GLN A 559 83.78 49.81 15.34
N ILE A 560 83.31 48.78 16.04
CA ILE A 560 83.74 48.46 17.41
C ILE A 560 85.25 48.19 17.44
N SER A 561 85.74 47.31 16.56
CA SER A 561 87.16 46.94 16.53
C SER A 561 88.06 48.15 16.23
N GLN A 562 87.63 49.04 15.33
CA GLN A 562 88.35 50.28 15.04
C GLN A 562 88.38 51.21 16.26
N TYR A 563 87.25 51.36 16.97
CA TYR A 563 87.18 52.19 18.17
C TYR A 563 88.09 51.64 19.28
N GLU A 564 88.06 50.33 19.54
CA GLU A 564 88.92 49.67 20.53
C GLU A 564 90.41 49.84 20.23
N LYS A 565 90.82 49.72 18.95
CA LYS A 565 92.21 49.97 18.54
C LYS A 565 92.64 51.40 18.84
N GLN A 566 91.82 52.38 18.48
CA GLN A 566 92.13 53.78 18.76
C GLN A 566 92.18 54.09 20.27
N GLN A 567 91.42 53.40 21.10
CA GLN A 567 91.52 53.54 22.56
C GLN A 567 92.85 53.01 23.08
N LYS A 568 93.28 51.82 22.65
CA LYS A 568 94.55 51.21 23.05
C LYS A 568 95.77 52.05 22.64
N GLU A 569 95.77 52.60 21.43
CA GLU A 569 96.85 53.49 20.97
C GLU A 569 96.98 54.74 21.84
N ARG A 570 95.84 55.37 22.19
CA ARG A 570 95.83 56.56 23.06
C ARG A 570 96.32 56.25 24.48
N GLU A 571 95.90 55.14 25.07
CA GLU A 571 96.40 54.69 26.38
C GLU A 571 97.91 54.45 26.38
N GLU A 572 98.45 53.91 25.28
CA GLU A 572 99.87 53.67 25.15
C GLU A 572 100.70 54.96 24.98
N GLU A 573 100.15 55.96 24.29
CA GLU A 573 100.74 57.31 24.21
C GLU A 573 100.80 58.01 25.56
N ASP A 574 99.72 57.92 26.36
CA ASP A 574 99.68 58.49 27.71
C ASP A 574 100.71 57.82 28.64
N ARG A 575 100.83 56.49 28.56
CA ARG A 575 101.86 55.72 29.29
C ARG A 575 103.28 56.17 28.95
N LYS A 576 103.57 56.44 27.66
CA LYS A 576 104.89 56.95 27.22
C LYS A 576 105.16 58.37 27.74
N ARG A 577 104.14 59.23 27.79
CA ARG A 577 104.24 60.59 28.36
C ARG A 577 104.56 60.55 29.86
N GLU A 578 103.89 59.70 30.62
CA GLU A 578 104.17 59.54 32.07
C GLU A 578 105.60 59.05 32.35
N GLU A 579 106.10 58.10 31.55
CA GLU A 579 107.47 57.60 31.70
C GLU A 579 108.52 58.68 31.42
N LYS A 580 108.30 59.53 30.42
CA LYS A 580 109.17 60.68 30.12
C LYS A 580 109.23 61.64 31.31
N TYR A 581 108.07 62.01 31.87
CA TYR A 581 108.00 62.90 33.03
C TYR A 581 108.77 62.35 34.25
N ARG A 582 108.70 61.04 34.49
CA ARG A 582 109.45 60.37 35.57
C ARG A 582 110.96 60.44 35.37
N LYS A 583 111.47 60.26 34.14
CA LYS A 583 112.91 60.34 33.82
C LYS A 583 113.45 61.76 34.01
N ASP A 584 112.67 62.78 33.67
CA ASP A 584 113.07 64.17 33.85
C ASP A 584 113.12 64.56 35.34
N GLN A 585 112.22 64.02 36.18
CA GLN A 585 112.32 64.18 37.65
C GLN A 585 113.61 63.60 38.26
N GLU A 586 114.07 62.45 37.75
CA GLU A 586 115.25 61.77 38.28
C GLU A 586 116.54 62.52 37.95
N LYS A 587 116.68 62.99 36.71
CA LYS A 587 117.83 63.82 36.27
C LYS A 587 118.00 65.08 37.14
N MET A 588 116.90 65.74 37.46
CA MET A 588 116.90 66.95 38.29
C MET A 588 117.31 66.68 39.74
N ARG A 589 116.91 65.53 40.30
CA ARG A 589 117.27 65.15 41.67
C ARG A 589 118.78 64.97 41.82
N ASN A 590 119.41 64.35 40.84
CA ASN A 590 120.85 64.13 40.80
C ASN A 590 121.64 65.44 40.69
N GLU A 591 121.15 66.42 39.94
CA GLU A 591 121.79 67.74 39.81
C GLU A 591 121.78 68.52 41.14
N GLN A 592 120.69 68.41 41.92
CA GLN A 592 120.61 69.02 43.25
C GLN A 592 121.63 68.44 44.25
N GLU A 593 121.88 67.13 44.20
CA GLU A 593 122.89 66.48 45.05
C GLU A 593 124.31 66.91 44.69
N ARG A 594 124.61 67.10 43.40
CA ARG A 594 125.93 67.55 42.94
C ARG A 594 126.31 68.92 43.51
N ILE A 595 125.37 69.88 43.48
CA ILE A 595 125.60 71.24 43.98
C ILE A 595 125.80 71.25 45.51
N LEU A 596 125.09 70.39 46.25
CA LEU A 596 125.22 70.30 47.71
C LEU A 596 126.60 69.75 48.14
N ALA A 597 127.18 68.84 47.36
CA ALA A 597 128.50 68.27 47.60
C ALA A 597 129.62 69.31 47.43
N GLU A 598 129.55 70.18 46.41
CA GLU A 598 130.54 71.25 46.18
C GLU A 598 130.60 72.25 47.34
N LEU A 599 129.47 72.58 47.95
CA LEU A 599 129.41 73.50 49.10
C LEU A 599 130.11 72.91 50.33
N ARG A 600 129.96 71.61 50.59
CA ARG A 600 130.60 70.93 51.73
C ARG A 600 132.13 70.91 51.63
N MET A 601 132.67 70.74 50.41
CA MET A 601 134.12 70.72 50.19
C MET A 601 134.77 72.07 50.54
N LYS A 602 134.12 73.19 50.17
CA LYS A 602 134.66 74.53 50.42
C LYS A 602 134.73 74.90 51.91
N GLN A 603 133.75 74.47 52.72
CA GLN A 603 133.78 74.67 54.17
C GLN A 603 134.91 73.87 54.86
N GLY A 604 135.24 72.68 54.33
CA GLY A 604 136.32 71.85 54.89
C GLY A 604 137.73 72.41 54.71
N GLU A 605 137.98 73.17 53.63
CA GLU A 605 139.30 73.75 53.35
C GLU A 605 139.63 74.96 54.24
N GLU A 606 138.64 75.76 54.66
CA GLU A 606 138.89 76.93 55.51
C GLU A 606 139.24 76.56 56.95
N ILE A 607 138.59 75.54 57.53
CA ILE A 607 138.86 75.07 58.91
C ILE A 607 140.33 74.64 59.08
N LYS A 608 140.94 74.09 58.01
CA LYS A 608 142.36 73.70 58.02
C LYS A 608 143.31 74.88 58.16
N LYS A 609 142.99 76.03 57.56
CA LYS A 609 143.86 77.22 57.57
C LYS A 609 143.85 77.95 58.91
N GLU A 610 142.73 77.94 59.64
CA GLU A 610 142.67 78.53 61.00
C GLU A 610 143.54 77.80 62.02
N SER A 611 143.65 76.47 61.90
CA SER A 611 144.44 75.63 62.82
C SER A 611 145.96 75.92 62.77
N GLU A 612 146.51 76.13 61.57
CA GLU A 612 147.94 76.41 61.39
C GLU A 612 148.38 77.76 61.95
N GLN A 613 147.52 78.77 61.89
CA GLN A 613 147.85 80.13 62.31
C GLN A 613 147.94 80.26 63.84
N LYS A 614 147.08 79.54 64.58
CA LYS A 614 147.07 79.55 66.04
C LYS A 614 148.38 79.02 66.64
N ARG A 615 148.94 77.97 66.01
CA ARG A 615 150.20 77.34 66.45
C ARG A 615 151.41 78.27 66.41
N ARG A 616 151.45 79.22 65.47
CA ARG A 616 152.57 80.18 65.32
C ARG A 616 152.57 81.27 66.38
N ASN A 617 151.39 81.66 66.90
CA ASN A 617 151.30 82.74 67.88
C ASN A 617 151.81 82.32 69.27
N ASP A 618 151.61 81.05 69.67
CA ASP A 618 152.03 80.53 70.97
C ASP A 618 153.58 80.45 71.09
N GLU A 619 154.29 80.12 70.01
CA GLU A 619 155.76 80.04 69.98
C GLU A 619 156.42 81.41 70.19
N GLU A 620 155.84 82.51 69.68
CA GLU A 620 156.38 83.88 69.84
C GLU A 620 156.25 84.41 71.28
N GLU A 621 155.28 83.92 72.07
CA GLU A 621 155.04 84.41 73.42
C GLU A 621 156.02 83.82 74.46
N GLU A 622 156.46 82.58 74.25
CA GLU A 622 157.48 81.93 75.09
C GLU A 622 158.86 82.62 75.00
N GLU A 623 159.27 83.07 73.80
CA GLU A 623 160.53 83.81 73.63
C GLU A 623 160.53 85.13 74.41
N ARG A 624 159.38 85.81 74.47
CA ARG A 624 159.19 87.08 75.16
C ARG A 624 159.45 86.97 76.68
N GLN A 625 159.09 85.84 77.28
CA GLN A 625 159.30 85.55 78.71
C GLN A 625 160.78 85.27 79.06
N ARG A 626 161.54 84.65 78.15
CA ARG A 626 162.98 84.38 78.37
C ARG A 626 163.81 85.65 78.40
N TRP A 627 163.51 86.60 77.51
CA TRP A 627 164.20 87.88 77.46
C TRP A 627 163.94 88.75 78.70
N LYS A 628 162.72 88.75 79.24
CA LYS A 628 162.38 89.47 80.49
C LYS A 628 163.21 89.02 81.70
N ARG A 629 163.59 87.73 81.77
CA ARG A 629 164.44 87.19 82.85
C ARG A 629 165.89 87.66 82.73
N LYS A 630 166.45 87.66 81.51
CA LYS A 630 167.84 88.07 81.24
C LYS A 630 168.10 89.55 81.55
N ILE A 631 167.11 90.41 81.38
CA ILE A 631 167.25 91.85 81.65
C ILE A 631 167.30 92.15 83.17
N LYS A 632 166.58 91.37 83.99
CA LYS A 632 166.49 91.61 85.45
C LYS A 632 167.78 91.28 86.21
N GLU A 633 168.61 90.39 85.68
CA GLU A 633 169.96 90.09 86.22
C GLU A 633 170.98 91.18 85.88
N ALA A 634 170.78 91.92 84.77
CA ALA A 634 171.70 92.96 84.33
C ALA A 634 171.54 94.31 85.07
N GLU A 635 170.56 94.46 85.98
CA GLU A 635 170.25 95.74 86.65
C GLU A 635 170.96 95.98 88.00
N ASN A 636 171.77 95.03 88.52
CA ASN A 636 172.30 95.12 89.89
C ASN A 636 173.72 95.67 90.09
N ASP A 637 174.48 95.98 89.03
CA ASP A 637 175.75 96.73 89.17
C ASP A 637 175.77 97.95 88.25
N ARG A 638 175.27 99.05 88.81
CA ARG A 638 175.43 100.42 88.29
C ARG A 638 176.46 101.15 89.16
N LYS A 639 177.22 102.03 88.52
CA LYS A 639 176.93 103.47 88.59
C LYS A 639 177.53 104.18 87.37
N GLU A 640 176.69 105.03 86.74
CA GLU A 640 176.83 105.69 85.42
C GLU A 640 176.47 104.79 84.23
N THR A 641 175.20 104.64 83.85
CA THR A 641 174.47 105.58 82.99
C THR A 641 172.98 105.17 83.00
N GLN A 642 172.14 105.89 83.73
CA GLN A 642 170.78 105.41 84.08
C GLN A 642 169.66 105.82 83.11
N GLU A 643 169.91 106.77 82.21
CA GLU A 643 168.81 107.44 81.49
C GLU A 643 168.65 107.01 80.02
N ASP A 644 169.70 106.57 79.33
CA ASP A 644 169.61 106.23 77.90
C ASP A 644 168.92 104.88 77.61
N ILE A 645 169.09 103.88 78.47
CA ILE A 645 168.46 102.54 78.30
C ILE A 645 166.94 102.62 78.45
N LYS A 646 166.43 103.48 79.34
CA LYS A 646 164.97 103.62 79.57
C LYS A 646 164.23 104.25 78.40
N ARG A 647 164.91 105.02 77.54
CA ARG A 647 164.29 105.65 76.36
C ARG A 647 164.06 104.62 75.24
N GLN A 648 165.08 103.82 74.92
CA GLN A 648 164.99 102.80 73.86
C GLN A 648 163.95 101.70 74.17
N GLN A 649 163.73 101.39 75.45
CA GLN A 649 162.78 100.35 75.85
C GLN A 649 161.32 100.73 75.57
N ARG A 650 160.95 102.02 75.69
CA ARG A 650 159.58 102.48 75.43
C ARG A 650 159.27 102.56 73.93
N GLU A 651 160.22 103.04 73.14
CA GLU A 651 160.05 103.13 71.68
C GLU A 651 159.84 101.74 71.05
N TRP A 652 160.53 100.72 71.55
CA TRP A 652 160.34 99.35 71.07
C TRP A 652 158.98 98.73 71.46
N GLU A 653 158.51 98.98 72.69
CA GLU A 653 157.20 98.45 73.15
C GLU A 653 156.02 99.05 72.38
N ASP A 654 156.05 100.35 72.09
CA ASP A 654 154.97 101.03 71.36
C ASP A 654 154.90 100.58 69.89
N GLU A 655 156.05 100.38 69.23
CA GLU A 655 156.09 99.92 67.83
C GLU A 655 155.53 98.49 67.67
N LYS A 656 155.80 97.59 68.63
CA LYS A 656 155.24 96.21 68.58
C LYS A 656 153.73 96.16 68.84
N LYS A 657 153.16 97.05 69.66
CA LYS A 657 151.71 97.14 69.88
C LYS A 657 150.95 97.62 68.65
N ARG A 658 151.58 98.42 67.80
CA ARG A 658 150.98 98.91 66.55
C ARG A 658 150.78 97.77 65.54
N GLN A 659 151.80 96.93 65.34
CA GLN A 659 151.73 95.81 64.39
C GLN A 659 150.71 94.71 64.74
N MET A 660 150.42 94.47 66.03
CA MET A 660 149.40 93.49 66.43
C MET A 660 147.99 93.92 66.03
N ARG A 661 147.66 95.21 66.24
CA ARG A 661 146.33 95.74 65.93
C ARG A 661 146.03 95.72 64.43
N GLU A 662 147.02 96.03 63.59
CA GLU A 662 146.86 95.93 62.13
C GLU A 662 146.56 94.48 61.67
N ARG A 663 147.23 93.48 62.27
CA ARG A 663 146.99 92.06 61.94
C ARG A 663 145.59 91.57 62.34
N GLU A 664 145.13 91.91 63.54
CA GLU A 664 143.79 91.52 64.01
C GLU A 664 142.67 92.15 63.15
N GLU A 665 142.85 93.39 62.70
CA GLU A 665 141.84 94.05 61.87
C GLU A 665 141.75 93.45 60.45
N GLU A 666 142.88 93.04 59.86
CA GLU A 666 142.88 92.32 58.57
C GLU A 666 142.18 90.96 58.66
N GLU A 667 142.36 90.22 59.75
CA GLU A 667 141.72 88.92 59.93
C GLU A 667 140.19 89.04 60.06
N ARG A 668 139.71 90.05 60.80
CA ARG A 668 138.27 90.32 60.94
C ARG A 668 137.60 90.63 59.60
N LYS A 669 138.24 91.46 58.76
CA LYS A 669 137.73 91.81 57.42
C LYS A 669 137.68 90.61 56.47
N ARG A 670 138.56 89.62 56.62
CA ARG A 670 138.51 88.38 55.82
C ARG A 670 137.32 87.50 56.23
N LYS A 671 137.05 87.35 57.52
CA LYS A 671 135.93 86.55 58.02
C LYS A 671 134.57 87.14 57.60
N GLU A 672 134.39 88.46 57.75
CA GLU A 672 133.15 89.13 57.32
C GLU A 672 132.87 88.92 55.81
N LYS A 673 133.89 89.01 54.94
CA LYS A 673 133.72 88.75 53.50
C LYS A 673 133.34 87.31 53.16
N HIS A 674 133.86 86.33 53.90
CA HIS A 674 133.52 84.92 53.67
C HIS A 674 132.07 84.62 54.08
N GLU A 675 131.64 85.18 55.22
CA GLU A 675 130.28 85.01 55.73
C GLU A 675 129.22 85.63 54.81
N GLU A 676 129.52 86.80 54.23
CA GLU A 676 128.65 87.47 53.25
C GLU A 676 128.50 86.64 51.96
N GLN A 677 129.60 86.10 51.41
CA GLN A 677 129.56 85.22 50.23
C GLN A 677 128.73 83.94 50.45
N LEU A 678 128.73 83.41 51.68
CA LEU A 678 127.92 82.25 52.05
C LEU A 678 126.41 82.57 52.06
N ARG A 679 126.03 83.76 52.57
CA ARG A 679 124.64 84.22 52.57
C ARG A 679 124.10 84.47 51.16
N GLU A 680 124.86 85.15 50.31
CA GLU A 680 124.43 85.41 48.92
C GLU A 680 124.15 84.10 48.17
N LYS A 681 125.03 83.10 48.31
CA LYS A 681 124.80 81.78 47.70
C LYS A 681 123.60 81.04 48.27
N GLN A 682 123.29 81.20 49.56
CA GLN A 682 122.09 80.61 50.16
C GLN A 682 120.81 81.24 49.59
N GLU A 683 120.76 82.56 49.41
CA GLU A 683 119.60 83.24 48.83
C GLU A 683 119.37 82.89 47.35
N GLU A 684 120.44 82.75 46.55
CA GLU A 684 120.33 82.30 45.17
C GLU A 684 119.71 80.90 45.06
N MET A 685 120.12 79.98 45.95
CA MET A 685 119.56 78.63 46.03
C MET A 685 118.06 78.64 46.37
N GLU A 686 117.61 79.53 47.26
CA GLU A 686 116.20 79.62 47.62
C GLU A 686 115.34 80.21 46.49
N LYS A 687 115.83 81.25 45.80
CA LYS A 687 115.16 81.81 44.61
C LYS A 687 115.05 80.79 43.49
N MET A 688 116.09 79.98 43.29
CA MET A 688 116.07 78.88 42.32
C MET A 688 115.02 77.82 42.69
N ARG A 689 114.94 77.41 43.96
CA ARG A 689 113.92 76.45 44.44
C ARG A 689 112.48 76.93 44.25
N LYS A 690 112.20 78.22 44.49
CA LYS A 690 110.85 78.79 44.30
C LYS A 690 110.42 78.78 42.83
N ARG A 691 111.30 79.18 41.90
CA ARG A 691 111.01 79.14 40.45
C ARG A 691 110.65 77.73 39.99
N PHE A 692 111.45 76.74 40.36
CA PHE A 692 111.17 75.34 40.03
C PHE A 692 109.90 74.77 40.71
N LYS A 693 109.46 75.32 41.83
CA LYS A 693 108.19 74.90 42.44
C LYS A 693 107.00 75.33 41.58
N ASN A 694 107.01 76.57 41.10
CA ASN A 694 105.92 77.14 40.32
C ASN A 694 105.82 76.49 38.93
N GLU A 695 106.94 76.29 38.22
CA GLU A 695 106.95 75.62 36.91
C GLU A 695 106.33 74.20 36.98
N ARG A 696 106.59 73.44 38.07
CA ARG A 696 105.98 72.11 38.28
C ARG A 696 104.48 72.15 38.53
N GLU A 697 103.97 73.22 39.11
CA GLU A 697 102.55 73.35 39.42
C GLU A 697 101.77 73.70 38.15
N GLU A 698 102.30 74.59 37.32
CA GLU A 698 101.74 74.91 36.00
C GLU A 698 101.76 73.71 35.04
N GLU A 699 102.84 72.94 35.01
CA GLU A 699 102.94 71.77 34.12
C GLU A 699 101.98 70.65 34.54
N ARG A 700 101.76 70.45 35.84
CA ARG A 700 100.75 69.50 36.36
C ARG A 700 99.33 69.90 35.98
N GLN A 701 99.00 71.19 36.07
CA GLN A 701 97.67 71.66 35.74
C GLN A 701 97.35 71.43 34.25
N LYS A 702 98.30 71.69 33.35
CA LYS A 702 98.13 71.43 31.90
C LYS A 702 97.85 69.95 31.59
N ILE A 703 98.55 69.03 32.26
CA ILE A 703 98.34 67.59 32.07
C ILE A 703 96.94 67.17 32.55
N GLU A 704 96.48 67.70 33.70
CA GLU A 704 95.17 67.35 34.25
C GLU A 704 94.01 67.89 33.38
N ASP A 705 94.14 69.12 32.86
CA ASP A 705 93.14 69.71 31.98
C ASP A 705 93.02 68.94 30.64
N GLU A 706 94.15 68.48 30.07
CA GLU A 706 94.14 67.61 28.88
C GLU A 706 93.44 66.27 29.15
N ARG A 707 93.67 65.64 30.32
CA ARG A 707 92.99 64.39 30.71
C ARG A 707 91.49 64.56 30.84
N GLN A 708 91.03 65.66 31.44
CA GLN A 708 89.59 65.94 31.53
C GLN A 708 88.94 66.12 30.16
N LYS A 709 89.61 66.82 29.24
CA LYS A 709 89.12 66.99 27.87
C LYS A 709 88.96 65.65 27.15
N GLN A 710 89.99 64.79 27.22
CA GLN A 710 89.93 63.45 26.62
C GLN A 710 88.85 62.55 27.23
N ARG A 711 88.58 62.70 28.53
CA ARG A 711 87.49 61.94 29.19
C ARG A 711 86.12 62.33 28.66
N ARG A 712 85.85 63.63 28.47
CA ARG A 712 84.58 64.11 27.91
C ARG A 712 84.37 63.64 26.48
N GLU A 713 85.41 63.69 25.65
CA GLU A 713 85.35 63.19 24.26
C GLU A 713 85.07 61.68 24.19
N ARG A 714 85.56 60.89 25.16
CA ARG A 714 85.22 59.45 25.28
C ARG A 714 83.75 59.23 25.64
N GLU A 715 83.25 59.92 26.66
CA GLU A 715 81.87 59.78 27.14
C GLU A 715 80.83 60.28 26.10
N GLU A 716 81.21 61.20 25.21
CA GLU A 716 80.37 61.64 24.09
C GLU A 716 80.31 60.59 22.97
N LYS A 717 81.45 60.04 22.54
CA LYS A 717 81.50 58.97 21.52
C LYS A 717 80.82 57.68 21.96
N GLU A 718 80.92 57.33 23.24
CA GLU A 718 80.23 56.16 23.79
C GLU A 718 78.70 56.30 23.75
N ARG A 719 78.19 57.52 24.00
CA ARG A 719 76.76 57.83 23.87
C ARG A 719 76.27 57.77 22.43
N GLU A 720 77.02 58.35 21.48
CA GLU A 720 76.69 58.26 20.05
C GLU A 720 76.64 56.80 19.57
N TYR A 721 77.53 55.96 20.08
CA TYR A 721 77.57 54.54 19.75
C TYR A 721 76.36 53.76 20.32
N GLU A 722 75.99 53.98 21.58
CA GLU A 722 74.79 53.35 22.16
C GLU A 722 73.49 53.84 21.50
N GLU A 723 73.43 55.10 21.06
CA GLU A 723 72.27 55.61 20.32
C GLU A 723 72.13 54.93 18.94
N LYS A 724 73.22 54.80 18.17
CA LYS A 724 73.23 54.06 16.90
C LYS A 724 72.83 52.59 17.08
N LYS A 725 73.29 51.95 18.16
CA LYS A 725 72.94 50.57 18.51
C LYS A 725 71.43 50.42 18.74
N LEU A 726 70.83 51.37 19.46
CA LEU A 726 69.40 51.38 19.74
C LEU A 726 68.57 51.63 18.47
N GLU A 727 69.03 52.54 17.61
CA GLU A 727 68.40 52.85 16.32
C GLU A 727 68.39 51.63 15.39
N THR A 728 69.52 50.93 15.30
CA THR A 728 69.66 49.69 14.53
C THR A 728 68.72 48.60 15.05
N LYS A 729 68.56 48.49 16.38
CA LYS A 729 67.62 47.55 16.99
C LYS A 729 66.15 47.87 16.64
N ARG A 730 65.76 49.14 16.69
CA ARG A 730 64.39 49.57 16.33
C ARG A 730 64.08 49.29 14.86
N TYR A 731 65.06 49.48 13.98
CA TYR A 731 64.94 49.16 12.56
C TYR A 731 64.66 47.66 12.34
N TYR A 732 65.35 46.76 13.07
CA TYR A 732 65.06 45.32 13.00
C TYR A 732 63.65 44.96 13.49
N GLU A 733 63.19 45.54 14.60
CA GLU A 733 61.85 45.29 15.14
C GLU A 733 60.74 45.75 14.18
N GLN A 734 60.98 46.82 13.41
CA GLN A 734 60.05 47.31 12.40
C GLN A 734 59.95 46.35 11.20
N LEU A 735 61.08 45.88 10.67
CA LEU A 735 61.10 44.90 9.57
C LEU A 735 60.39 43.59 9.94
N GLU A 736 60.53 43.12 11.18
CA GLU A 736 59.84 41.92 11.63
C GLU A 736 58.32 42.10 11.75
N ARG A 737 57.86 43.31 12.11
CA ARG A 737 56.44 43.64 12.18
C ARG A 737 55.80 43.66 10.78
N GLU A 738 56.43 44.33 9.82
CA GLU A 738 55.96 44.38 8.44
C GLU A 738 55.85 42.98 7.81
N ARG A 739 56.80 42.08 8.13
CA ARG A 739 56.74 40.67 7.73
C ARG A 739 55.50 39.96 8.27
N LYS A 740 55.19 40.11 9.56
CA LYS A 740 54.05 39.47 10.22
C LYS A 740 52.72 39.98 9.67
N GLU A 741 52.58 41.29 9.52
CA GLU A 741 51.36 41.91 8.97
C GLU A 741 51.13 41.52 7.50
N GLY A 742 52.21 41.42 6.71
CA GLY A 742 52.15 40.93 5.34
C GLY A 742 51.63 39.49 5.25
N TRP A 743 52.05 38.60 6.16
CA TRP A 743 51.58 37.22 6.23
C TRP A 743 50.09 37.12 6.62
N GLU A 744 49.64 37.89 7.63
CA GLU A 744 48.24 37.87 8.09
C GLU A 744 47.25 38.44 7.07
N ARG A 745 47.65 39.45 6.28
CA ARG A 745 46.82 40.00 5.20
C ARG A 745 46.56 38.93 4.12
N ARG A 746 47.62 38.22 3.71
CA ARG A 746 47.55 37.17 2.68
C ARG A 746 46.70 35.98 3.13
N LYS A 747 46.80 35.58 4.40
CA LYS A 747 45.96 34.50 4.96
C LYS A 747 44.46 34.82 4.84
N ARG A 748 44.06 36.07 5.10
CA ARG A 748 42.67 36.51 4.97
C ARG A 748 42.18 36.49 3.52
N GLU A 749 43.01 36.94 2.57
CA GLU A 749 42.70 36.90 1.14
C GLU A 749 42.54 35.46 0.59
N ASP A 750 43.29 34.49 1.15
CA ASP A 750 43.12 33.06 0.84
C ASP A 750 41.81 32.50 1.44
N GLU A 751 41.43 32.90 2.66
CA GLU A 751 40.18 32.50 3.32
C GLU A 751 38.93 33.04 2.60
N GLU A 752 38.94 34.31 2.18
CA GLU A 752 37.83 34.93 1.42
C GLU A 752 37.60 34.24 0.07
N ARG A 753 38.68 33.93 -0.67
CA ARG A 753 38.58 33.17 -1.94
C ARG A 753 37.94 31.79 -1.75
N GLN A 754 38.27 31.09 -0.66
CA GLN A 754 37.65 29.79 -0.34
C GLN A 754 36.16 29.92 0.01
N GLU A 755 35.73 31.04 0.57
CA GLU A 755 34.32 31.28 0.87
C GLU A 755 33.50 31.58 -0.39
N GLU A 756 34.05 32.35 -1.33
CA GLU A 756 33.41 32.59 -2.63
C GLU A 756 33.20 31.30 -3.44
N GLU A 757 34.19 30.40 -3.44
CA GLU A 757 34.05 29.09 -4.08
C GLU A 757 32.96 28.23 -3.44
N ARG A 758 32.86 28.25 -2.10
CA ARG A 758 31.78 27.56 -1.37
C ARG A 758 30.40 28.12 -1.71
N LYS A 759 30.28 29.44 -1.93
CA LYS A 759 29.02 30.08 -2.37
C LYS A 759 28.63 29.62 -3.78
N ARG A 760 29.59 29.51 -4.71
CA ARG A 760 29.34 28.95 -6.05
C ARG A 760 28.87 27.49 -5.99
N TRP A 761 29.44 26.70 -5.08
CA TRP A 761 29.06 25.30 -4.86
C TRP A 761 27.62 25.15 -4.34
N LYS A 762 27.21 26.01 -3.40
CA LYS A 762 25.83 26.04 -2.90
C LYS A 762 24.81 26.34 -3.99
N ASN A 763 25.08 27.35 -4.83
CA ASN A 763 24.16 27.71 -5.93
C ASN A 763 23.96 26.56 -6.91
N MET A 764 25.03 25.82 -7.24
CA MET A 764 24.96 24.69 -8.17
C MET A 764 24.18 23.49 -7.60
N ILE A 765 24.25 23.27 -6.29
CA ILE A 765 23.42 22.27 -5.60
C ILE A 765 21.94 22.68 -5.57
N GLU A 766 21.67 23.97 -5.41
CA GLU A 766 20.30 24.50 -5.44
C GLU A 766 19.66 24.24 -6.82
N ASP A 767 20.39 24.44 -7.91
CA ASP A 767 19.93 24.14 -9.27
C ASP A 767 19.63 22.65 -9.47
N LEU A 768 20.48 21.75 -8.93
CA LEU A 768 20.24 20.30 -8.97
C LEU A 768 19.01 19.90 -8.13
N LYS A 769 18.78 20.55 -6.99
CA LYS A 769 17.58 20.33 -6.17
C LYS A 769 16.30 20.75 -6.90
N GLN A 770 16.32 21.89 -7.60
CA GLN A 770 15.16 22.32 -8.40
C GLN A 770 14.81 21.30 -9.49
N GLN A 771 15.80 20.69 -10.14
CA GLN A 771 15.56 19.64 -11.14
C GLN A 771 15.06 18.33 -10.51
N GLN A 772 15.48 17.99 -9.29
CA GLN A 772 14.91 16.87 -8.53
C GLN A 772 13.47 17.12 -8.07
N GLU A 773 13.11 18.36 -7.74
CA GLU A 773 11.72 18.74 -7.43
C GLU A 773 10.82 18.64 -8.66
N GLU A 774 11.31 19.00 -9.84
CA GLU A 774 10.57 18.80 -11.10
C GLU A 774 10.30 17.30 -11.36
N MET A 775 11.28 16.42 -11.09
CA MET A 775 11.08 14.97 -11.16
C MET A 775 9.99 14.49 -10.19
N LYS A 776 9.99 14.96 -8.93
CA LYS A 776 8.94 14.61 -7.96
C LYS A 776 7.55 15.10 -8.41
N ARG A 777 7.47 16.28 -9.03
CA ARG A 777 6.20 16.80 -9.57
C ARG A 777 5.66 15.90 -10.68
N ARG A 778 6.53 15.32 -11.50
CA ARG A 778 6.11 14.37 -12.55
C ARG A 778 5.71 13.01 -11.98
N GLU A 779 6.31 12.56 -10.88
CA GLU A 779 5.83 11.36 -10.15
C GLU A 779 4.41 11.56 -9.60
N THR A 780 4.07 12.76 -9.15
CA THR A 780 2.69 13.10 -8.78
C THR A 780 1.75 13.15 -9.98
N GLU A 781 2.16 13.73 -11.10
CA GLU A 781 1.39 13.73 -12.35
C GLU A 781 1.15 12.28 -12.86
N GLU A 782 2.11 11.35 -12.67
CA GLU A 782 1.96 9.93 -13.01
C GLU A 782 0.96 9.21 -12.09
N LYS A 783 0.89 9.56 -10.80
CA LYS A 783 -0.13 9.04 -9.88
C LYS A 783 -1.53 9.51 -10.29
N GLU A 784 -1.69 10.80 -10.58
CA GLU A 784 -2.95 11.35 -11.08
C GLU A 784 -3.39 10.75 -12.42
N ARG A 785 -2.42 10.37 -13.28
CA ARG A 785 -2.73 9.62 -14.50
C ARG A 785 -3.30 8.25 -14.17
N LYS A 786 -2.67 7.47 -13.28
CA LYS A 786 -3.16 6.14 -12.88
C LYS A 786 -4.56 6.19 -12.28
N GLU A 787 -4.86 7.22 -11.49
CA GLU A 787 -6.20 7.45 -10.95
C GLU A 787 -7.23 7.75 -12.05
N ARG A 788 -6.87 8.59 -13.05
CA ARG A 788 -7.74 8.82 -14.22
C ARG A 788 -8.00 7.55 -15.01
N GLU A 789 -6.97 6.73 -15.24
CA GLU A 789 -7.10 5.43 -15.93
C GLU A 789 -8.05 4.47 -15.18
N GLU A 790 -7.98 4.46 -13.85
CA GLU A 790 -8.89 3.66 -13.02
C GLU A 790 -10.32 4.18 -13.08
N LYS A 791 -10.50 5.50 -13.07
CA LYS A 791 -11.81 6.14 -13.19
C LYS A 791 -12.46 5.80 -14.53
N GLU A 792 -11.74 5.93 -15.64
CA GLU A 792 -12.27 5.60 -16.97
C GLU A 792 -12.65 4.11 -17.09
N ARG A 793 -11.87 3.20 -16.49
CA ARG A 793 -12.23 1.76 -16.43
C ARG A 793 -13.51 1.51 -15.66
N ASN A 794 -13.69 2.20 -14.53
CA ASN A 794 -14.88 2.07 -13.70
C ASN A 794 -16.12 2.66 -14.39
N GLU A 795 -15.98 3.80 -15.09
CA GLU A 795 -17.05 4.42 -15.88
C GLU A 795 -17.50 3.49 -17.03
N MET A 796 -16.55 2.88 -17.75
CA MET A 796 -16.87 1.92 -18.81
C MET A 796 -17.59 0.68 -18.27
N LYS A 797 -17.16 0.17 -17.11
CA LYS A 797 -17.81 -0.96 -16.44
C LYS A 797 -19.23 -0.63 -16.01
N GLN A 798 -19.46 0.54 -15.41
CA GLN A 798 -20.78 1.01 -15.03
C GLN A 798 -21.71 1.14 -16.24
N LYS A 799 -21.22 1.75 -17.33
CA LYS A 799 -22.01 1.91 -18.55
C LYS A 799 -22.45 0.56 -19.14
N HIS A 800 -21.56 -0.43 -19.17
CA HIS A 800 -21.90 -1.77 -19.62
C HIS A 800 -22.93 -2.46 -18.70
N GLU A 801 -22.80 -2.29 -17.39
CA GLU A 801 -23.75 -2.83 -16.42
C GLU A 801 -25.14 -2.19 -16.55
N GLU A 802 -25.20 -0.87 -16.83
CA GLU A 802 -26.44 -0.16 -17.13
C GLU A 802 -27.07 -0.63 -18.45
N GLU A 803 -26.29 -0.81 -19.52
CA GLU A 803 -26.79 -1.33 -20.80
C GLU A 803 -27.38 -2.75 -20.65
N ILE A 804 -26.74 -3.62 -19.85
CA ILE A 804 -27.29 -4.95 -19.52
C ILE A 804 -28.60 -4.82 -18.72
N LYS A 805 -28.67 -3.91 -17.74
CA LYS A 805 -29.90 -3.69 -16.95
C LYS A 805 -31.05 -3.18 -17.83
N VAL A 806 -30.78 -2.24 -18.73
CA VAL A 806 -31.78 -1.72 -19.68
C VAL A 806 -32.28 -2.82 -20.60
N MET A 807 -31.37 -3.65 -21.15
CA MET A 807 -31.74 -4.79 -21.99
C MET A 807 -32.61 -5.81 -21.25
N LYS A 808 -32.22 -6.21 -20.03
CA LYS A 808 -33.02 -7.14 -19.21
C LYS A 808 -34.41 -6.59 -18.92
N LYS A 809 -34.48 -5.30 -18.54
CA LYS A 809 -35.75 -4.64 -18.25
C LYS A 809 -36.66 -4.57 -19.48
N LYS A 810 -36.10 -4.29 -20.67
CA LYS A 810 -36.86 -4.30 -21.93
C LYS A 810 -37.50 -5.67 -22.19
N HIS A 811 -36.74 -6.75 -22.03
CA HIS A 811 -37.25 -8.11 -22.21
C HIS A 811 -38.28 -8.51 -21.13
N GLU A 812 -38.08 -8.08 -19.89
CA GLU A 812 -39.03 -8.27 -18.79
C GLU A 812 -40.35 -7.51 -19.03
N ASP A 813 -40.26 -6.25 -19.48
CA ASP A 813 -41.42 -5.41 -19.81
C ASP A 813 -42.19 -5.99 -21.02
N GLU A 814 -41.49 -6.50 -22.05
CA GLU A 814 -42.13 -7.19 -23.18
C GLU A 814 -42.84 -8.48 -22.76
N ALA A 815 -42.21 -9.31 -21.91
CA ALA A 815 -42.82 -10.53 -21.37
C ALA A 815 -44.03 -10.20 -20.50
N ARG A 816 -43.93 -9.18 -19.65
CA ARG A 816 -45.02 -8.70 -18.82
C ARG A 816 -46.18 -8.16 -19.66
N LYS A 817 -45.91 -7.41 -20.72
CA LYS A 817 -46.95 -6.88 -21.60
C LYS A 817 -47.71 -7.99 -22.34
N GLN A 818 -47.02 -9.05 -22.76
CA GLN A 818 -47.66 -10.25 -23.33
C GLN A 818 -48.49 -11.00 -22.29
N ALA A 819 -48.00 -11.13 -21.05
CA ALA A 819 -48.74 -11.75 -19.95
C ALA A 819 -49.96 -10.91 -19.53
N GLU A 820 -49.84 -9.58 -19.54
CA GLU A 820 -50.92 -8.65 -19.26
C GLU A 820 -51.96 -8.69 -20.38
N GLU A 821 -51.60 -8.68 -21.66
CA GLU A 821 -52.55 -8.88 -22.77
C GLU A 821 -53.30 -10.21 -22.66
N PHE A 822 -52.60 -11.28 -22.25
CA PHE A 822 -53.22 -12.57 -22.00
C PHE A 822 -54.19 -12.53 -20.81
N ASN A 823 -53.77 -11.96 -19.67
CA ASN A 823 -54.60 -11.82 -18.48
C ASN A 823 -55.77 -10.86 -18.68
N GLU A 824 -55.61 -9.77 -19.43
CA GLU A 824 -56.68 -8.82 -19.71
C GLU A 824 -57.76 -9.47 -20.57
N SER A 825 -57.35 -10.33 -21.51
CA SER A 825 -58.26 -11.22 -22.25
C SER A 825 -58.97 -12.20 -21.31
N THR A 826 -58.28 -12.79 -20.33
CA THR A 826 -58.89 -13.69 -19.33
C THR A 826 -59.87 -12.97 -18.39
N VAL A 827 -59.52 -11.77 -17.92
CA VAL A 827 -60.36 -10.98 -16.99
C VAL A 827 -61.63 -10.49 -17.69
N ARG A 828 -61.54 -10.03 -18.95
CA ARG A 828 -62.74 -9.64 -19.73
C ARG A 828 -63.67 -10.84 -19.95
N LYS A 829 -63.12 -12.04 -20.18
CA LYS A 829 -63.91 -13.28 -20.27
C LYS A 829 -64.59 -13.62 -18.95
N LEU A 830 -63.88 -13.49 -17.82
CA LEU A 830 -64.45 -13.74 -16.49
C LEU A 830 -65.58 -12.77 -16.14
N GLN A 831 -65.44 -11.48 -16.47
CA GLN A 831 -66.49 -10.48 -16.26
C GLN A 831 -67.74 -10.80 -17.06
N HIS A 832 -67.60 -11.19 -18.33
CA HIS A 832 -68.74 -11.54 -19.17
C HIS A 832 -69.44 -12.82 -18.70
N VAL A 833 -68.68 -13.82 -18.21
CA VAL A 833 -69.25 -15.02 -17.61
C VAL A 833 -70.05 -14.69 -16.33
N GLN A 834 -69.56 -13.76 -15.50
CA GLN A 834 -70.31 -13.31 -14.32
C GLN A 834 -71.62 -12.61 -14.69
N GLU A 835 -71.62 -11.70 -15.67
CA GLU A 835 -72.83 -11.02 -16.15
C GLU A 835 -73.86 -12.01 -16.72
N LEU A 836 -73.41 -12.99 -17.51
CA LEU A 836 -74.28 -14.06 -18.04
C LEU A 836 -74.85 -14.93 -16.93
N THR A 837 -74.05 -15.23 -15.89
CA THR A 837 -74.51 -16.04 -14.74
C THR A 837 -75.58 -15.32 -13.92
N GLU A 838 -75.48 -14.00 -13.74
CA GLU A 838 -76.54 -13.22 -13.09
C GLU A 838 -77.83 -13.21 -13.91
N MET A 839 -77.74 -13.04 -15.24
CA MET A 839 -78.92 -13.10 -16.10
C MET A 839 -79.60 -14.48 -16.08
N ILE A 840 -78.81 -15.57 -16.05
CA ILE A 840 -79.36 -16.93 -15.91
C ILE A 840 -80.08 -17.10 -14.57
N LYS A 841 -79.52 -16.60 -13.46
CA LYS A 841 -80.19 -16.64 -12.15
C LYS A 841 -81.51 -15.85 -12.14
N GLU A 842 -81.54 -14.70 -12.81
CA GLU A 842 -82.74 -13.89 -12.98
C GLU A 842 -83.80 -14.66 -13.77
N HIS A 843 -83.40 -15.33 -14.85
CA HIS A 843 -84.28 -16.13 -15.70
C HIS A 843 -84.81 -17.39 -14.99
N GLN A 844 -83.96 -18.08 -14.22
CA GLN A 844 -84.36 -19.21 -13.39
C GLN A 844 -85.42 -18.81 -12.35
N LYS A 845 -85.27 -17.64 -11.71
CA LYS A 845 -86.31 -17.09 -10.82
C LYS A 845 -87.63 -16.84 -11.54
N GLN A 846 -87.58 -16.32 -12.77
CA GLN A 846 -88.78 -16.11 -13.58
C GLN A 846 -89.44 -17.43 -13.98
N GLN A 847 -88.64 -18.45 -14.30
CA GLN A 847 -89.12 -19.79 -14.66
C GLN A 847 -89.77 -20.49 -13.46
N GLU A 848 -89.19 -20.37 -12.26
CA GLU A 848 -89.79 -20.85 -11.00
C GLU A 848 -91.14 -20.17 -10.70
N LEU A 849 -91.27 -18.89 -11.04
CA LEU A 849 -92.53 -18.14 -10.90
C LEU A 849 -93.59 -18.64 -11.89
N LEU A 850 -93.15 -18.95 -13.12
CA LEU A 850 -94.01 -19.45 -14.19
C LEU A 850 -94.50 -20.88 -13.89
N GLU A 851 -93.64 -21.75 -13.36
CA GLU A 851 -94.02 -23.08 -12.91
C GLU A 851 -95.06 -23.02 -11.78
N LYS A 852 -94.91 -22.10 -10.82
CA LYS A 852 -95.91 -21.89 -9.76
C LYS A 852 -97.26 -21.44 -10.33
N LEU A 853 -97.26 -20.55 -11.33
CA LEU A 853 -98.47 -20.13 -12.02
C LEU A 853 -99.13 -21.27 -12.81
N TYR A 854 -98.31 -22.10 -13.48
CA TYR A 854 -98.79 -23.24 -14.24
C TYR A 854 -99.41 -24.32 -13.34
N GLN A 855 -98.79 -24.61 -12.19
CA GLN A 855 -99.34 -25.51 -11.19
C GLN A 855 -100.71 -25.03 -10.69
N HIS A 856 -100.84 -23.73 -10.43
CA HIS A 856 -102.08 -23.13 -9.95
C HIS A 856 -103.22 -23.19 -10.99
N LEU A 857 -102.91 -22.98 -12.28
CA LEU A 857 -103.85 -23.12 -13.39
C LEU A 857 -104.25 -24.59 -13.62
N LYS A 858 -103.32 -25.53 -13.43
CA LYS A 858 -103.58 -26.97 -13.52
C LYS A 858 -104.50 -27.47 -12.41
N GLU A 859 -104.36 -26.91 -11.20
CA GLU A 859 -105.27 -27.19 -10.09
C GLU A 859 -106.69 -26.65 -10.36
N GLN A 860 -106.82 -25.42 -10.86
CA GLN A 860 -108.13 -24.85 -11.24
C GLN A 860 -108.82 -25.66 -12.35
N THR A 861 -108.09 -26.01 -13.41
CA THR A 861 -108.66 -26.83 -14.50
C THR A 861 -108.98 -28.25 -14.07
N GLY A 862 -108.22 -28.82 -13.13
CA GLY A 862 -108.55 -30.11 -12.52
C GLY A 862 -109.81 -30.09 -11.64
N GLU A 863 -110.11 -28.97 -11.00
CA GLU A 863 -111.36 -28.76 -10.25
C GLU A 863 -112.56 -28.58 -11.20
N GLU A 864 -112.42 -27.77 -12.25
CA GLU A 864 -113.47 -27.59 -13.28
C GLU A 864 -113.80 -28.90 -14.02
N ILE A 865 -112.80 -29.74 -14.31
CA ILE A 865 -113.01 -31.06 -14.93
C ILE A 865 -113.78 -31.99 -13.98
N LYS A 866 -113.52 -31.95 -12.67
CA LYS A 866 -114.27 -32.76 -11.69
C LYS A 866 -115.71 -32.30 -11.53
N GLU A 867 -115.99 -31.01 -11.60
CA GLU A 867 -117.36 -30.48 -11.61
C GLU A 867 -118.12 -30.92 -12.86
N LEU A 868 -117.48 -30.86 -14.03
CA LEU A 868 -118.06 -31.35 -15.29
C LEU A 868 -118.28 -32.87 -15.29
N GLU A 869 -117.37 -33.66 -14.73
CA GLU A 869 -117.54 -35.10 -14.56
C GLU A 869 -118.72 -35.43 -13.62
N GLN A 870 -118.91 -34.66 -12.53
CA GLN A 870 -120.07 -34.80 -11.65
C GLN A 870 -121.38 -34.40 -12.34
N GLU A 871 -121.38 -33.36 -13.19
CA GLU A 871 -122.55 -33.00 -14.00
C GLU A 871 -122.89 -34.06 -15.05
N VAL A 872 -121.87 -34.66 -15.71
CA VAL A 872 -122.06 -35.77 -16.66
C VAL A 872 -122.61 -37.01 -15.96
N GLU A 873 -122.15 -37.32 -14.75
CA GLU A 873 -122.65 -38.45 -13.95
C GLU A 873 -124.10 -38.20 -13.47
N GLN A 874 -124.45 -36.95 -13.14
CA GLN A 874 -125.84 -36.56 -12.84
C GLN A 874 -126.76 -36.62 -14.06
N LEU A 875 -126.25 -36.31 -15.26
CA LEU A 875 -127.00 -36.41 -16.52
C LEU A 875 -127.22 -37.87 -16.93
N LYS A 876 -126.25 -38.77 -16.73
CA LYS A 876 -126.43 -40.23 -16.90
C LYS A 876 -127.50 -40.81 -15.98
N ASN A 877 -127.64 -40.28 -14.76
CA ASN A 877 -128.68 -40.70 -13.82
C ASN A 877 -130.08 -40.11 -14.14
N LYS A 878 -130.17 -39.08 -15.00
CA LYS A 878 -131.43 -38.47 -15.47
C LYS A 878 -131.92 -39.04 -16.81
N SER A 879 -131.09 -39.74 -17.57
CA SER A 879 -131.48 -40.47 -18.79
C SER A 879 -131.87 -41.93 -18.51
N GLY A 880 -132.69 -42.14 -17.47
CA GLY A 880 -133.55 -43.31 -17.36
C GLY A 880 -134.65 -43.26 -18.42
N CYS A 881 -134.29 -43.50 -19.68
CA CYS A 881 -135.23 -43.72 -20.76
C CYS A 881 -135.33 -45.22 -21.03
N VAL A 882 -136.39 -45.80 -20.48
CA VAL A 882 -136.97 -47.05 -20.96
C VAL A 882 -137.38 -46.85 -22.42
N ILE A 883 -136.73 -47.56 -23.33
CA ILE A 883 -137.32 -47.88 -24.64
C ILE A 883 -137.44 -49.41 -24.68
N LEU A 884 -138.70 -49.84 -24.85
CA LEU A 884 -139.15 -51.19 -25.13
C LEU A 884 -138.36 -51.87 -26.26
#